data_AF-A0A955YQA1-F1
#
_entry.id   AF-A0A955YQA1-F1
#
_cell.length_a   1.000
_cell.length_b   1.000
_cell.length_c   1.000
_cell.angle_alpha   90.00
_cell.angle_beta   90.00
_cell.angle_gamma   90.00
#
_symmetry.space_group_name_H-M   'P 1'
#
loop_
_entity.id
_entity.type
_entity.pdbx_description
1 polymer ?
#
loop_
_entity_poly.entity_id
_entity_poly.type
_entity_poly.pdbx_seq_one_letter_code
_entity_poly.pdbx_strand_id
1 'polypeptide(L)'
;MTPRLRSSVAPLDAAETSRTGMEPDALQRAVLDHLYYTCAKDRASATDHDLYMAMAHAMRDRLLHRWLATRHTYRAQDAKRAYYLSAEFLLGRAMAQNLLNLGLYDTAERMLSDVGVSLADILEEEPDPGLGNGGLGRLAACFLDSLAALELPGFGYGIRYEYGIFEQRIVGGRQVERADSWLREGNPWEVPRHELALAVNFYGRVEHHRDDEGRDQRRWVDTQTVVGVPYDLPIAGYGNDTVNTLRLWSARASNEFNLEVFNAGDFRRAVEEKALSEAISRVLYPADHSPEGRELRLKQQYFFCACAIHDILRRYKEVHSDLRGLPDKAAIQLNDTHPSIAIAELMRLLIDREHLDWDVAWDITERTFAYTNHTLMPEALEKWPVAMFERLLPRHLEIIYEINQRMLRRVHLHDPTDGALRARMSLIEEHPERQVRMAHLAVVGSHSVNGVAALHSELVRTRLLPDFARLWPERFNNKTNGVSPRRWLMVPNPALCALFDERVGPAWSADLHRLRELEGLPDREGLLAELAAIKLGHKRALAEYLERTVGLTFDPEAMLVAQIKRIHEYKRQLLNALHIIALYQRLKADPDGDHPARTFLVAGKAAPGYLRAKHLIHLIHDIASIVNEDPVTRDRLRVVFAPNYSVTLAEHIIPASDVSLQISLAGTEASGTGNMKLAMNGALTVGTLDGANIEIRDAVGAENFFLFGMDTDAVERRRAAGYAPQHFIDRSPALAAAIGLLEGGCFSPEDPERYLDIVGDLRHHDEYMVCADFDDYLRCHDEVTQVYRDTSRWQAMCLANIARMGGFSSDETIRRYANEIWGVSPVHVRLGADPG
;
A
#
# COMPACT_ATOMS: atom_id res chain seq x y z
N MET A 1 20.43 1.79 -32.33
CA MET A 1 20.07 0.87 -33.44
C MET A 1 18.60 0.53 -33.29
N THR A 2 17.74 1.02 -34.19
CA THR A 2 16.32 0.66 -34.21
C THR A 2 16.20 -0.83 -34.55
N PRO A 3 15.56 -1.67 -33.73
CA PRO A 3 15.37 -3.08 -34.07
C PRO A 3 14.52 -3.16 -35.34
N ARG A 4 15.04 -3.81 -36.39
CA ARG A 4 14.26 -4.17 -37.57
C ARG A 4 13.20 -5.17 -37.14
N LEU A 5 11.95 -4.72 -36.99
CA LEU A 5 10.79 -5.60 -36.92
C LEU A 5 10.81 -6.50 -38.16
N ARG A 6 10.92 -7.81 -37.97
CA ARG A 6 10.83 -8.76 -39.08
C ARG A 6 9.44 -8.63 -39.69
N SER A 7 9.37 -8.37 -40.99
CA SER A 7 8.13 -8.38 -41.77
C SER A 7 7.51 -9.79 -41.72
N SER A 8 6.22 -9.84 -41.33
CA SER A 8 5.28 -10.97 -41.42
C SER A 8 5.91 -12.37 -41.34
N VAL A 9 6.16 -12.83 -40.12
CA VAL A 9 6.11 -14.27 -39.86
C VAL A 9 4.62 -14.61 -39.81
N ALA A 10 4.18 -15.63 -40.55
CA ALA A 10 2.81 -16.14 -40.47
C ALA A 10 2.45 -16.38 -38.99
N PRO A 11 1.21 -16.10 -38.55
CA PRO A 11 0.82 -16.33 -37.18
C PRO A 11 1.08 -17.79 -36.83
N LEU A 12 1.90 -18.02 -35.80
CA LEU A 12 1.96 -19.30 -35.09
C LEU A 12 0.68 -19.46 -34.23
N ASP A 13 -0.50 -19.13 -34.79
CA ASP A 13 -1.80 -19.08 -34.09
C ASP A 13 -2.52 -20.43 -34.09
N ALA A 14 -1.77 -21.53 -34.06
CA ALA A 14 -2.34 -22.75 -33.50
C ALA A 14 -2.29 -22.57 -31.98
N ALA A 15 -3.42 -22.20 -31.36
CA ALA A 15 -3.55 -22.16 -29.91
C ALA A 15 -3.03 -23.49 -29.33
N GLU A 16 -1.83 -23.47 -28.74
CA GLU A 16 -1.19 -24.66 -28.23
C GLU A 16 -1.89 -25.03 -26.90
N THR A 17 -3.00 -25.76 -27.01
CA THR A 17 -3.87 -26.15 -25.90
C THR A 17 -3.12 -27.01 -24.88
N SER A 18 -2.04 -27.68 -25.28
CA SER A 18 -1.19 -28.47 -24.39
C SER A 18 -0.39 -27.64 -23.39
N ARG A 19 -0.11 -26.36 -23.69
CA ARG A 19 0.73 -25.49 -22.82
C ARG A 19 -0.10 -24.53 -21.97
N THR A 20 -1.13 -23.92 -22.55
CA THR A 20 -1.94 -22.88 -21.89
C THR A 20 -3.38 -23.32 -21.56
N GLY A 21 -3.71 -24.58 -21.78
CA GLY A 21 -5.03 -25.14 -21.45
C GLY A 21 -5.38 -25.03 -19.97
N MET A 22 -6.68 -24.93 -19.66
CA MET A 22 -7.19 -24.75 -18.29
C MET A 22 -7.50 -26.09 -17.58
N GLU A 23 -7.47 -27.20 -18.33
CA GLU A 23 -7.77 -28.54 -17.80
C GLU A 23 -6.61 -29.11 -16.95
N PRO A 24 -6.90 -29.99 -15.98
CA PRO A 24 -5.89 -30.57 -15.07
C PRO A 24 -4.69 -31.20 -15.79
N ASP A 25 -4.92 -32.00 -16.84
CA ASP A 25 -3.86 -32.68 -17.59
C ASP A 25 -2.91 -31.69 -18.29
N ALA A 26 -3.46 -30.59 -18.80
CA ALA A 26 -2.67 -29.54 -19.44
C ALA A 26 -1.86 -28.73 -18.41
N LEU A 27 -2.41 -28.51 -17.21
CA LEU A 27 -1.67 -27.89 -16.11
C LEU A 27 -0.53 -28.79 -15.65
N GLN A 28 -0.82 -30.06 -15.37
CA GLN A 28 0.17 -31.03 -14.93
C GLN A 28 1.32 -31.15 -15.93
N ARG A 29 1.00 -31.26 -17.23
CA ARG A 29 2.01 -31.33 -18.28
C ARG A 29 2.89 -30.07 -18.32
N ALA A 30 2.29 -28.89 -18.27
CA ALA A 30 3.04 -27.63 -18.27
C ALA A 30 3.97 -27.51 -17.05
N VAL A 31 3.52 -27.92 -15.86
CA VAL A 31 4.35 -27.94 -14.64
C VAL A 31 5.53 -28.90 -14.82
N LEU A 32 5.29 -30.11 -15.32
CA LEU A 32 6.36 -31.08 -15.56
C LEU A 32 7.36 -30.58 -16.61
N ASP A 33 6.88 -29.99 -17.71
CA ASP A 33 7.75 -29.42 -18.74
C ASP A 33 8.65 -28.32 -18.16
N HIS A 34 8.12 -27.45 -17.30
CA HIS A 34 8.97 -26.46 -16.62
C HIS A 34 9.93 -27.07 -15.60
N LEU A 35 9.51 -28.10 -14.86
CA LEU A 35 10.39 -28.81 -13.94
C LEU A 35 11.59 -29.40 -14.69
N TYR A 36 11.34 -30.07 -15.82
CA TYR A 36 12.38 -30.70 -16.64
C TYR A 36 13.22 -29.70 -17.42
N TYR A 37 12.62 -28.75 -18.14
CA TYR A 37 13.33 -27.92 -19.12
C TYR A 37 13.73 -26.54 -18.58
N THR A 38 13.05 -26.04 -17.54
CA THR A 38 13.38 -24.73 -16.93
C THR A 38 14.20 -24.91 -15.65
N CYS A 39 13.78 -25.80 -14.76
CA CYS A 39 14.49 -26.07 -13.51
C CYS A 39 15.61 -27.12 -13.67
N ALA A 40 15.65 -27.86 -14.80
CA ALA A 40 16.58 -28.95 -15.02
C ALA A 40 16.51 -30.05 -13.93
N LYS A 41 15.29 -30.35 -13.48
CA LYS A 41 14.99 -31.35 -12.43
C LYS A 41 14.04 -32.42 -12.93
N ASP A 42 14.15 -33.60 -12.33
CA ASP A 42 13.11 -34.63 -12.43
C ASP A 42 12.33 -34.72 -11.12
N ARG A 43 11.26 -35.53 -11.10
CA ARG A 43 10.42 -35.71 -9.90
C ARG A 43 11.20 -36.24 -8.69
N ALA A 44 12.27 -37.00 -8.90
CA ALA A 44 13.02 -37.63 -7.81
C ALA A 44 14.00 -36.67 -7.13
N SER A 45 14.37 -35.58 -7.80
CA SER A 45 15.37 -34.60 -7.36
C SER A 45 14.82 -33.18 -7.14
N ALA A 46 13.52 -32.98 -7.37
CA ALA A 46 12.83 -31.72 -7.17
C ALA A 46 12.65 -31.41 -5.68
N THR A 47 12.97 -30.19 -5.28
CA THR A 47 12.54 -29.62 -3.99
C THR A 47 11.20 -28.92 -4.13
N ASP A 48 10.60 -28.52 -3.00
CA ASP A 48 9.38 -27.71 -3.00
C ASP A 48 9.57 -26.39 -3.75
N HIS A 49 10.74 -25.74 -3.59
CA HIS A 49 11.11 -24.56 -4.36
C HIS A 49 11.16 -24.82 -5.88
N ASP A 50 11.72 -25.95 -6.32
CA ASP A 50 11.76 -26.30 -7.75
C ASP A 50 10.34 -26.48 -8.31
N LEU A 51 9.45 -27.11 -7.54
CA LEU A 51 8.03 -27.28 -7.89
C LEU A 51 7.30 -25.94 -7.93
N TYR A 52 7.53 -25.05 -6.95
CA TYR A 52 7.03 -23.68 -6.97
C TYR A 52 7.45 -22.94 -8.24
N MET A 53 8.75 -22.94 -8.58
CA MET A 53 9.26 -22.28 -9.78
C MET A 53 8.64 -22.85 -11.06
N ALA A 54 8.51 -24.17 -11.14
CA ALA A 54 7.87 -24.84 -12.27
C ALA A 54 6.39 -24.47 -12.41
N MET A 55 5.65 -24.46 -11.31
CA MET A 55 4.25 -24.01 -11.28
C MET A 55 4.10 -22.54 -11.63
N ALA A 56 5.01 -21.69 -11.14
CA ALA A 56 4.93 -20.25 -11.37
C ALA A 56 5.13 -19.94 -12.85
N HIS A 57 6.06 -20.64 -13.51
CA HIS A 57 6.23 -20.54 -14.95
C HIS A 57 5.04 -21.09 -15.75
N ALA A 58 4.48 -22.23 -15.35
CA ALA A 58 3.28 -22.79 -15.99
C ALA A 58 2.07 -21.85 -15.89
N MET A 59 1.90 -21.18 -14.73
CA MET A 59 0.89 -20.14 -14.54
C MET A 59 1.21 -18.89 -15.34
N ARG A 60 2.46 -18.43 -15.33
CA ARG A 60 2.90 -17.27 -16.12
C ARG A 60 2.60 -17.46 -17.59
N ASP A 61 2.83 -18.64 -18.17
CA ASP A 61 2.55 -18.88 -19.59
C ASP A 61 1.07 -18.61 -19.96
N ARG A 62 0.13 -19.01 -19.11
CA ARG A 62 -1.31 -18.73 -19.25
C ARG A 62 -1.61 -17.24 -19.12
N LEU A 63 -0.90 -16.54 -18.25
CA LEU A 63 -0.99 -15.09 -18.09
C LEU A 63 -0.41 -14.35 -19.29
N LEU A 64 0.73 -14.79 -19.84
CA LEU A 64 1.37 -14.17 -21.00
C LEU A 64 0.48 -14.24 -22.24
N HIS A 65 -0.19 -15.38 -22.47
CA HIS A 65 -1.16 -15.52 -23.56
C HIS A 65 -2.28 -14.47 -23.45
N ARG A 66 -2.94 -14.39 -22.28
CA ARG A 66 -3.97 -13.38 -21.99
C ARG A 66 -3.46 -11.95 -22.04
N TRP A 67 -2.24 -11.72 -21.58
CA TRP A 67 -1.62 -10.41 -21.55
C TRP A 67 -1.31 -9.87 -22.95
N LEU A 68 -0.84 -10.74 -23.85
CA LEU A 68 -0.66 -10.39 -25.26
C LEU A 68 -2.00 -10.08 -25.93
N ALA A 69 -3.04 -10.90 -25.69
CA ALA A 69 -4.39 -10.63 -26.18
C ALA A 69 -4.93 -9.29 -25.67
N THR A 70 -4.80 -9.03 -24.36
CA THR A 70 -5.21 -7.77 -23.72
C THR A 70 -4.52 -6.56 -24.36
N ARG A 71 -3.18 -6.62 -24.51
CA ARG A 71 -2.39 -5.55 -25.14
C ARG A 71 -2.80 -5.31 -26.59
N HIS A 72 -3.08 -6.38 -27.33
CA HIS A 72 -3.55 -6.29 -28.71
C HIS A 72 -4.93 -5.61 -28.76
N THR A 73 -5.91 -6.09 -27.99
CA THR A 73 -7.27 -5.53 -27.92
C THR A 73 -7.26 -4.05 -27.55
N TYR A 74 -6.50 -3.67 -26.51
CA TYR A 74 -6.39 -2.27 -26.10
C TYR A 74 -5.76 -1.38 -27.16
N ARG A 75 -4.89 -1.92 -28.03
CA ARG A 75 -4.29 -1.18 -29.14
C ARG A 75 -5.25 -1.08 -30.31
N ALA A 76 -5.90 -2.18 -30.69
CA ALA A 76 -6.85 -2.24 -31.79
C ALA A 76 -8.05 -1.33 -31.55
N GLN A 77 -8.55 -1.25 -30.32
CA GLN A 77 -9.66 -0.37 -29.94
C GLN A 77 -9.23 1.06 -29.57
N ASP A 78 -7.92 1.35 -29.62
CA ASP A 78 -7.35 2.65 -29.22
C ASP A 78 -7.91 3.18 -27.89
N ALA A 79 -7.94 2.29 -26.90
CA ALA A 79 -8.62 2.55 -25.63
C ALA A 79 -7.88 3.60 -24.79
N LYS A 80 -8.64 4.47 -24.10
CA LYS A 80 -8.09 5.35 -23.06
C LYS A 80 -7.59 4.50 -21.90
N ARG A 81 -6.42 4.85 -21.35
CA ARG A 81 -5.77 4.07 -20.28
C ARG A 81 -5.58 4.91 -19.02
N ALA A 82 -5.80 4.27 -17.87
CA ALA A 82 -5.42 4.80 -16.56
C ALA A 82 -3.99 4.38 -16.22
N TYR A 83 -3.14 5.35 -15.90
CA TYR A 83 -1.75 5.16 -15.47
C TYR A 83 -1.62 5.55 -14.01
N TYR A 84 -1.44 4.56 -13.13
CA TYR A 84 -1.34 4.75 -11.70
C TYR A 84 0.13 4.81 -11.28
N LEU A 85 0.62 6.00 -10.92
CA LEU A 85 2.01 6.22 -10.53
C LEU A 85 2.11 6.15 -9.01
N SER A 86 2.91 5.21 -8.50
CA SER A 86 3.17 5.09 -7.07
C SER A 86 4.61 4.66 -6.80
N ALA A 87 5.17 5.22 -5.72
CA ALA A 87 6.48 4.80 -5.22
C ALA A 87 6.45 3.38 -4.61
N GLU A 88 5.28 2.83 -4.28
CA GLU A 88 5.17 1.50 -3.68
C GLU A 88 3.97 0.69 -4.19
N PHE A 89 4.16 -0.63 -4.27
CA PHE A 89 3.15 -1.64 -4.59
C PHE A 89 3.33 -2.83 -3.66
N LEU A 90 2.53 -2.93 -2.60
CA LEU A 90 2.62 -4.02 -1.63
C LEU A 90 1.75 -5.20 -2.12
N LEU A 91 2.23 -5.96 -3.10
CA LEU A 91 1.45 -6.98 -3.84
C LEU A 91 1.07 -8.20 -3.01
N GLY A 92 1.99 -8.69 -2.17
CA GLY A 92 1.95 -10.05 -1.59
C GLY A 92 2.32 -11.12 -2.62
N ARG A 93 2.32 -12.38 -2.19
CA ARG A 93 2.56 -13.57 -3.03
C ARG A 93 1.59 -13.63 -4.21
N ALA A 94 2.07 -13.97 -5.41
CA ALA A 94 1.29 -13.93 -6.63
C ALA A 94 0.65 -15.28 -6.99
N MET A 95 1.21 -16.41 -6.57
CA MET A 95 0.74 -17.75 -6.98
C MET A 95 -0.73 -17.98 -6.62
N ALA A 96 -1.08 -17.89 -5.33
CA ALA A 96 -2.44 -18.13 -4.84
C ALA A 96 -3.46 -17.19 -5.50
N GLN A 97 -3.09 -15.91 -5.64
CA GLN A 97 -3.91 -14.90 -6.31
C GLN A 97 -4.15 -15.23 -7.79
N ASN A 98 -3.12 -15.65 -8.52
CA ASN A 98 -3.22 -15.99 -9.93
C ASN A 98 -3.99 -17.29 -10.15
N LEU A 99 -3.82 -18.28 -9.28
CA LEU A 99 -4.62 -19.50 -9.27
C LEU A 99 -6.10 -19.18 -9.06
N LEU A 100 -6.41 -18.32 -8.09
CA LEU A 100 -7.78 -17.87 -7.84
C LEU A 100 -8.35 -17.11 -9.06
N ASN A 101 -7.64 -16.09 -9.56
CA ASN A 101 -8.13 -15.22 -10.63
C ASN A 101 -8.38 -15.98 -11.94
N LEU A 102 -7.61 -17.04 -12.21
CA LEU A 102 -7.79 -17.91 -13.37
C LEU A 102 -8.73 -19.10 -13.13
N GLY A 103 -9.28 -19.28 -11.93
CA GLY A 103 -10.14 -20.43 -11.60
C GLY A 103 -9.40 -21.78 -11.59
N LEU A 104 -8.11 -21.77 -11.24
CA LEU A 104 -7.23 -22.94 -11.25
C LEU A 104 -6.82 -23.43 -9.85
N TYR A 105 -7.28 -22.79 -8.78
CA TYR A 105 -6.87 -23.12 -7.40
C TYR A 105 -7.18 -24.59 -7.04
N ASP A 106 -8.44 -25.01 -7.10
CA ASP A 106 -8.85 -26.39 -6.78
C ASP A 106 -8.23 -27.42 -7.73
N THR A 107 -8.00 -27.03 -8.99
CA THR A 107 -7.34 -27.89 -9.98
C THR A 107 -5.88 -28.12 -9.61
N ALA A 108 -5.15 -27.08 -9.20
CA ALA A 108 -3.78 -27.21 -8.74
C ALA A 108 -3.69 -28.01 -7.43
N GLU A 109 -4.62 -27.78 -6.49
CA GLU A 109 -4.67 -28.52 -5.23
C GLU A 109 -4.89 -30.02 -5.46
N ARG A 110 -5.91 -30.40 -6.25
CA ARG A 110 -6.15 -31.80 -6.62
C ARG A 110 -4.93 -32.43 -7.30
N MET A 111 -4.39 -31.74 -8.32
CA MET A 111 -3.25 -32.21 -9.10
C MET A 111 -2.01 -32.51 -8.23
N LEU A 112 -1.70 -31.67 -7.24
CA LEU A 112 -0.58 -31.91 -6.33
C LEU A 112 -0.91 -32.99 -5.30
N SER A 113 -2.14 -33.03 -4.80
CA SER A 113 -2.58 -34.04 -3.82
C SER A 113 -2.49 -35.47 -4.37
N ASP A 114 -2.78 -35.67 -5.66
CA ASP A 114 -2.70 -36.98 -6.34
C ASP A 114 -1.27 -37.57 -6.34
N VAL A 115 -0.26 -36.72 -6.13
CA VAL A 115 1.16 -37.13 -6.03
C VAL A 115 1.73 -36.92 -4.62
N GLY A 116 0.87 -36.67 -3.64
CA GLY A 116 1.25 -36.51 -2.22
C GLY A 116 1.95 -35.19 -1.90
N VAL A 117 1.78 -34.15 -2.72
CA VAL A 117 2.34 -32.81 -2.50
C VAL A 117 1.24 -31.85 -2.02
N SER A 118 1.54 -31.04 -1.01
CA SER A 118 0.62 -30.03 -0.48
C SER A 118 0.76 -28.72 -1.26
N LEU A 119 -0.35 -28.20 -1.81
CA LEU A 119 -0.33 -26.86 -2.42
C LEU A 119 0.06 -25.79 -1.40
N ALA A 120 -0.37 -25.91 -0.14
CA ALA A 120 -0.05 -24.95 0.90
C ALA A 120 1.47 -24.84 1.12
N ASP A 121 2.19 -25.98 1.12
CA ASP A 121 3.65 -25.97 1.29
C ASP A 121 4.33 -25.32 0.08
N ILE A 122 3.86 -25.59 -1.14
CA ILE A 122 4.37 -24.93 -2.36
C ILE A 122 4.11 -23.41 -2.36
N LEU A 123 2.98 -22.96 -1.82
CA LEU A 123 2.66 -21.53 -1.70
C LEU A 123 3.58 -20.82 -0.69
N GLU A 124 4.09 -21.53 0.32
CA GLU A 124 5.01 -20.97 1.31
C GLU A 124 6.42 -20.68 0.75
N GLU A 125 6.82 -21.36 -0.32
CA GLU A 125 8.10 -21.15 -0.99
C GLU A 125 8.22 -19.79 -1.71
N GLU A 126 7.09 -19.10 -1.96
CA GLU A 126 7.08 -17.80 -2.63
C GLU A 126 7.47 -16.67 -1.64
N PRO A 127 8.50 -15.85 -1.92
CA PRO A 127 8.77 -14.67 -1.10
C PRO A 127 7.76 -13.54 -1.40
N ASP A 128 7.34 -12.79 -0.37
CA ASP A 128 6.62 -11.52 -0.58
C ASP A 128 7.51 -10.55 -1.40
N PRO A 129 7.00 -9.94 -2.49
CA PRO A 129 7.75 -8.91 -3.19
C PRO A 129 7.99 -7.69 -2.31
N GLY A 130 9.27 -7.36 -2.07
CA GLY A 130 9.73 -6.19 -1.33
C GLY A 130 9.50 -4.88 -2.10
N LEU A 131 8.24 -4.53 -2.37
CA LEU A 131 7.87 -3.43 -3.26
C LEU A 131 6.98 -2.38 -2.57
N GLY A 132 6.66 -2.54 -1.29
CA GLY A 132 5.90 -1.58 -0.51
C GLY A 132 6.10 -1.70 0.99
N ASN A 133 5.56 -0.73 1.72
CA ASN A 133 5.69 -0.63 3.18
C ASN A 133 4.34 -0.73 3.89
N GLY A 134 3.33 0.01 3.43
CA GLY A 134 2.11 0.20 4.21
C GLY A 134 0.82 0.34 3.40
N GLY A 135 -0.13 1.09 3.97
CA GLY A 135 -1.48 1.24 3.43
C GLY A 135 -1.53 1.84 2.01
N LEU A 136 -0.64 2.78 1.69
CA LEU A 136 -0.56 3.42 0.37
C LEU A 136 -0.15 2.40 -0.71
N GLY A 137 0.94 1.66 -0.51
CA GLY A 137 1.36 0.60 -1.43
C GLY A 137 0.36 -0.56 -1.51
N ARG A 138 -0.34 -0.85 -0.41
CA ARG A 138 -1.37 -1.91 -0.40
C ARG A 138 -2.64 -1.51 -1.15
N LEU A 139 -3.01 -0.24 -1.07
CA LEU A 139 -4.11 0.34 -1.85
C LEU A 139 -3.78 0.27 -3.34
N ALA A 140 -2.58 0.70 -3.73
CA ALA A 140 -2.12 0.62 -5.13
C ALA A 140 -2.25 -0.81 -5.69
N ALA A 141 -1.85 -1.81 -4.90
CA ALA A 141 -1.99 -3.22 -5.28
C ALA A 141 -3.48 -3.65 -5.42
N CYS A 142 -4.36 -3.26 -4.49
CA CYS A 142 -5.80 -3.55 -4.61
C CYS A 142 -6.45 -2.86 -5.83
N PHE A 143 -5.99 -1.65 -6.17
CA PHE A 143 -6.49 -0.89 -7.31
C PHE A 143 -6.07 -1.52 -8.64
N LEU A 144 -4.83 -2.03 -8.75
CA LEU A 144 -4.42 -2.75 -9.95
C LEU A 144 -5.22 -4.04 -10.16
N ASP A 145 -5.46 -4.79 -9.10
CA ASP A 145 -6.31 -5.99 -9.15
C ASP A 145 -7.74 -5.66 -9.57
N SER A 146 -8.33 -4.57 -9.04
CA SER A 146 -9.69 -4.14 -9.38
C SER A 146 -9.80 -3.55 -10.79
N LEU A 147 -8.77 -2.84 -11.27
CA LEU A 147 -8.69 -2.40 -12.66
C LEU A 147 -8.76 -3.60 -13.62
N ALA A 148 -8.03 -4.68 -13.31
CA ALA A 148 -8.05 -5.89 -14.14
C ALA A 148 -9.38 -6.66 -14.00
N ALA A 149 -9.91 -6.81 -12.79
CA ALA A 149 -11.19 -7.48 -12.53
C ALA A 149 -12.38 -6.78 -13.21
N LEU A 150 -12.34 -5.45 -13.31
CA LEU A 150 -13.35 -4.63 -14.01
C LEU A 150 -13.07 -4.45 -15.50
N GLU A 151 -12.06 -5.15 -16.05
CA GLU A 151 -11.65 -5.07 -17.46
C GLU A 151 -11.31 -3.64 -17.93
N LEU A 152 -10.85 -2.80 -17.01
CA LEU A 152 -10.47 -1.42 -17.29
C LEU A 152 -9.01 -1.36 -17.77
N PRO A 153 -8.73 -0.68 -18.91
CA PRO A 153 -7.37 -0.50 -19.38
C PRO A 153 -6.48 0.26 -18.39
N GLY A 154 -5.59 -0.48 -17.71
CA GLY A 154 -4.82 0.02 -16.58
C GLY A 154 -3.34 -0.34 -16.63
N PHE A 155 -2.51 0.56 -16.11
CA PHE A 155 -1.08 0.39 -15.90
C PHE A 155 -0.68 0.88 -14.51
N GLY A 156 0.11 0.09 -13.79
CA GLY A 156 0.87 0.57 -12.63
C GLY A 156 2.29 0.95 -13.03
N TYR A 157 2.81 2.06 -12.49
CA TYR A 157 4.22 2.45 -12.63
C TYR A 157 4.87 2.67 -11.27
N GLY A 158 6.03 2.04 -11.05
CA GLY A 158 6.83 2.21 -9.84
C GLY A 158 8.29 1.82 -10.03
N ILE A 159 8.98 1.55 -8.92
CA ILE A 159 10.40 1.15 -8.91
C ILE A 159 10.52 -0.33 -8.56
N ARG A 160 11.45 -1.04 -9.21
CA ARG A 160 11.80 -2.42 -8.87
C ARG A 160 12.88 -2.41 -7.80
N TYR A 161 12.48 -2.35 -6.52
CA TYR A 161 13.40 -2.37 -5.39
C TYR A 161 14.05 -3.74 -5.21
N GLU A 162 15.37 -3.76 -5.07
CA GLU A 162 16.13 -4.99 -4.89
C GLU A 162 16.00 -5.58 -3.47
N TYR A 163 15.90 -4.72 -2.46
CA TYR A 163 15.93 -5.09 -1.04
C TYR A 163 14.73 -4.60 -0.23
N GLY A 164 13.64 -4.25 -0.91
CA GLY A 164 12.43 -3.70 -0.30
C GLY A 164 12.70 -2.59 0.70
N ILE A 165 11.94 -2.61 1.80
CA ILE A 165 12.22 -1.71 2.94
C ILE A 165 13.24 -2.35 3.89
N PHE A 166 12.90 -3.51 4.47
CA PHE A 166 13.76 -4.41 5.26
C PHE A 166 12.95 -5.62 5.75
N GLU A 167 13.65 -6.72 6.03
CA GLU A 167 13.20 -7.85 6.84
C GLU A 167 13.33 -7.45 8.32
N GLN A 168 12.23 -7.54 9.08
CA GLN A 168 12.23 -7.23 10.50
C GLN A 168 12.61 -8.47 11.30
N ARG A 169 13.66 -8.39 12.12
CA ARG A 169 13.93 -9.37 13.16
C ARG A 169 13.78 -8.75 14.54
N ILE A 170 13.43 -9.58 15.52
CA ILE A 170 13.41 -9.18 16.92
C ILE A 170 14.57 -9.85 17.63
N VAL A 171 15.45 -9.06 18.25
CA VAL A 171 16.59 -9.54 19.03
C VAL A 171 16.56 -8.85 20.39
N GLY A 172 16.40 -9.61 21.47
CA GLY A 172 16.27 -9.06 22.82
C GLY A 172 15.14 -8.04 22.93
N GLY A 173 13.97 -8.35 22.34
CA GLY A 173 12.80 -7.46 22.29
C GLY A 173 12.92 -6.26 21.35
N ARG A 174 14.06 -6.05 20.69
CA ARG A 174 14.30 -4.88 19.82
C ARG A 174 14.18 -5.23 18.34
N GLN A 175 13.63 -4.32 17.56
CA GLN A 175 13.66 -4.39 16.10
C GLN A 175 15.10 -4.26 15.57
N VAL A 176 15.49 -5.20 14.71
CA VAL A 176 16.72 -5.18 13.91
C VAL A 176 16.34 -5.31 12.44
N GLU A 177 16.82 -4.38 11.62
CA GLU A 177 16.61 -4.41 10.17
C GLU A 177 17.63 -5.32 9.47
N ARG A 178 17.16 -6.15 8.53
CA ARG A 178 17.99 -6.87 7.56
C ARG A 178 17.53 -6.58 6.13
N ALA A 179 18.41 -6.80 5.16
CA ALA A 179 18.06 -6.63 3.74
C ALA A 179 17.01 -7.67 3.32
N ASP A 180 15.88 -7.21 2.79
CA ASP A 180 14.80 -8.07 2.30
C ASP A 180 15.15 -8.61 0.91
N SER A 181 15.86 -9.74 0.86
CA SER A 181 16.46 -10.29 -0.37
C SER A 181 15.49 -11.13 -1.19
N TRP A 182 14.28 -10.62 -1.44
CA TRP A 182 13.19 -11.34 -2.13
C TRP A 182 13.52 -11.78 -3.56
N LEU A 183 14.54 -11.18 -4.18
CA LEU A 183 15.02 -11.53 -5.53
C LEU A 183 16.18 -12.53 -5.56
N ARG A 184 16.63 -13.05 -4.41
CA ARG A 184 17.84 -13.89 -4.31
C ARG A 184 17.80 -15.10 -5.26
N GLU A 185 16.64 -15.74 -5.38
CA GLU A 185 16.40 -16.91 -6.22
C GLU A 185 15.69 -16.54 -7.53
N GLY A 186 15.67 -15.24 -7.86
CA GLY A 186 14.92 -14.70 -8.99
C GLY A 186 13.44 -14.46 -8.64
N ASN A 187 12.70 -14.01 -9.65
CA ASN A 187 11.26 -13.83 -9.56
C ASN A 187 10.64 -14.42 -10.84
N PRO A 188 9.87 -15.51 -10.76
CA PRO A 188 9.33 -16.15 -11.95
C PRO A 188 8.26 -15.30 -12.63
N TRP A 189 7.66 -14.30 -11.97
CA TRP A 189 6.54 -13.51 -12.49
C TRP A 189 6.93 -12.31 -13.33
N GLU A 190 8.16 -11.81 -13.18
CA GLU A 190 8.61 -10.63 -13.92
C GLU A 190 9.11 -10.96 -15.33
N VAL A 191 8.91 -10.02 -16.24
CA VAL A 191 9.44 -10.08 -17.60
C VAL A 191 10.29 -8.83 -17.86
N PRO A 192 11.63 -8.96 -17.98
CA PRO A 192 12.48 -7.84 -18.32
C PRO A 192 12.22 -7.38 -19.76
N ARG A 193 12.25 -6.06 -19.96
CA ARG A 193 12.00 -5.39 -21.25
C ARG A 193 13.20 -4.54 -21.66
N HIS A 194 14.35 -5.19 -21.85
CA HIS A 194 15.60 -4.51 -22.20
C HIS A 194 15.48 -3.65 -23.46
N GLU A 195 14.62 -4.03 -24.40
CA GLU A 195 14.32 -3.30 -25.63
C GLU A 195 13.61 -1.95 -25.40
N LEU A 196 13.06 -1.73 -24.19
CA LEU A 196 12.40 -0.49 -23.78
C LEU A 196 13.24 0.30 -22.76
N ALA A 197 14.51 -0.06 -22.57
CA ALA A 197 15.41 0.69 -21.71
C ALA A 197 15.53 2.16 -22.16
N LEU A 198 15.57 3.07 -21.19
CA LEU A 198 15.53 4.50 -21.47
C LEU A 198 16.52 5.28 -20.59
N ALA A 199 17.10 6.33 -21.17
CA ALA A 199 18.05 7.19 -20.49
C ALA A 199 17.31 8.26 -19.67
N VAL A 200 17.66 8.37 -18.39
CA VAL A 200 17.19 9.39 -17.46
C VAL A 200 18.38 10.25 -17.05
N ASN A 201 18.22 11.57 -17.16
CA ASN A 201 19.28 12.52 -16.92
C ASN A 201 19.16 13.20 -15.55
N PHE A 202 20.29 13.48 -14.92
CA PHE A 202 20.41 14.22 -13.66
C PHE A 202 21.51 15.28 -13.78
N TYR A 203 21.48 16.28 -12.90
CA TYR A 203 22.47 17.35 -12.83
C TYR A 203 22.56 18.17 -14.12
N GLY A 204 23.74 18.67 -14.47
CA GLY A 204 23.98 19.48 -15.66
C GLY A 204 23.51 20.93 -15.51
N ARG A 205 23.24 21.57 -16.64
CA ARG A 205 22.85 22.99 -16.71
C ARG A 205 21.91 23.27 -17.87
N VAL A 206 21.21 24.40 -17.81
CA VAL A 206 20.31 24.85 -18.89
C VAL A 206 21.03 25.88 -19.75
N GLU A 207 21.12 25.62 -21.05
CA GLU A 207 21.52 26.59 -22.07
C GLU A 207 20.29 27.26 -22.66
N HIS A 208 20.36 28.58 -22.81
CA HIS A 208 19.32 29.41 -23.38
C HIS A 208 19.79 29.86 -24.76
N HIS A 209 19.06 29.51 -25.82
CA HIS A 209 19.36 29.93 -27.18
C HIS A 209 18.08 30.33 -27.91
N ARG A 210 18.22 31.19 -28.92
CA ARG A 210 17.14 31.47 -29.87
C ARG A 210 17.35 30.62 -31.11
N ASP A 211 16.28 30.03 -31.62
CA ASP A 211 16.34 29.36 -32.91
C ASP A 211 16.29 30.36 -34.08
N ASP A 212 16.44 29.84 -35.30
CA ASP A 212 16.46 30.64 -36.53
C ASP A 212 15.12 31.38 -36.78
N GLU A 213 14.05 30.98 -36.10
CA GLU A 213 12.72 31.59 -36.13
C GLU A 213 12.51 32.59 -34.97
N GLY A 214 13.54 32.82 -34.15
CA GLY A 214 13.53 33.76 -33.03
C GLY A 214 12.83 33.27 -31.77
N ARG A 215 12.47 31.99 -31.68
CA ARG A 215 11.84 31.39 -30.49
C ARG A 215 12.88 31.08 -29.44
N ASP A 216 12.59 31.41 -28.18
CA ASP A 216 13.43 31.03 -27.04
C ASP A 216 13.36 29.51 -26.83
N GLN A 217 14.49 28.85 -26.96
CA GLN A 217 14.66 27.42 -26.71
C GLN A 217 15.59 27.20 -25.53
N ARG A 218 15.37 26.09 -24.82
CA ARG A 218 16.15 25.69 -23.65
C ARG A 218 16.70 24.30 -23.88
N ARG A 219 18.00 24.11 -23.64
CA ARG A 219 18.66 22.79 -23.74
C ARG A 219 19.24 22.41 -22.40
N TRP A 220 18.86 21.23 -21.91
CA TRP A 220 19.44 20.66 -20.71
C TRP A 220 20.64 19.79 -21.10
N VAL A 221 21.84 20.25 -20.74
CA VAL A 221 23.13 19.68 -21.20
C VAL A 221 24.04 19.34 -20.02
N ASP A 222 25.16 18.66 -20.31
CA ASP A 222 26.18 18.26 -19.34
C ASP A 222 25.64 17.40 -18.17
N THR A 223 24.66 16.55 -18.47
CA THR A 223 23.94 15.73 -17.50
C THR A 223 24.63 14.39 -17.21
N GLN A 224 24.44 13.85 -16.01
CA GLN A 224 24.72 12.45 -15.71
C GLN A 224 23.53 11.58 -16.15
N THR A 225 23.81 10.48 -16.85
CA THR A 225 22.76 9.56 -17.35
C THR A 225 22.72 8.26 -16.56
N VAL A 226 21.52 7.90 -16.12
CA VAL A 226 21.14 6.58 -15.56
C VAL A 226 20.21 5.90 -16.54
N VAL A 227 20.32 4.58 -16.70
CA VAL A 227 19.44 3.81 -17.59
C VAL A 227 18.33 3.17 -16.76
N GLY A 228 17.08 3.46 -17.11
CA GLY A 228 15.91 2.78 -16.56
C GLY A 228 15.55 1.57 -17.41
N VAL A 229 15.63 0.38 -16.83
CA VAL A 229 15.22 -0.88 -17.45
C VAL A 229 13.86 -1.29 -16.89
N PRO A 230 12.80 -1.44 -17.72
CA PRO A 230 11.49 -1.86 -17.25
C PRO A 230 11.43 -3.37 -17.02
N TYR A 231 10.75 -3.74 -15.95
CA TYR A 231 10.33 -5.09 -15.62
C TYR A 231 8.82 -5.10 -15.48
N ASP A 232 8.16 -5.91 -16.31
CA ASP A 232 6.71 -6.00 -16.33
C ASP A 232 6.23 -7.19 -15.49
N LEU A 233 5.22 -6.98 -14.67
CA LEU A 233 4.46 -8.04 -13.97
C LEU A 233 3.02 -8.05 -14.52
N PRO A 234 2.50 -9.21 -14.93
CA PRO A 234 1.11 -9.35 -15.35
C PRO A 234 0.17 -9.28 -14.14
N ILE A 235 -0.89 -8.48 -14.24
CA ILE A 235 -1.94 -8.36 -13.21
C ILE A 235 -3.24 -8.95 -13.76
N ALA A 236 -3.59 -10.16 -13.33
CA ALA A 236 -4.76 -10.89 -13.81
C ALA A 236 -6.07 -10.35 -13.22
N GLY A 237 -7.08 -10.18 -14.05
CA GLY A 237 -8.46 -9.94 -13.60
C GLY A 237 -9.11 -11.22 -13.08
N TYR A 238 -9.96 -11.08 -12.08
CA TYR A 238 -10.70 -12.22 -11.51
C TYR A 238 -11.83 -12.65 -12.44
N GLY A 239 -11.84 -13.92 -12.85
CA GLY A 239 -12.93 -14.52 -13.62
C GLY A 239 -13.08 -13.97 -15.05
N ASN A 240 -12.04 -13.35 -15.60
CA ASN A 240 -12.03 -12.80 -16.95
C ASN A 240 -10.66 -13.03 -17.64
N ASP A 241 -10.55 -12.66 -18.92
CA ASP A 241 -9.32 -12.84 -19.70
C ASP A 241 -8.40 -11.60 -19.72
N THR A 242 -8.76 -10.54 -18.99
CA THR A 242 -7.98 -9.31 -18.93
C THR A 242 -6.75 -9.51 -18.04
N VAL A 243 -5.58 -9.19 -18.59
CA VAL A 243 -4.34 -9.09 -17.82
C VAL A 243 -3.72 -7.71 -18.05
N ASN A 244 -3.76 -6.86 -17.02
CA ASN A 244 -3.15 -5.53 -17.02
C ASN A 244 -1.65 -5.62 -16.70
N THR A 245 -0.95 -4.48 -16.71
CA THR A 245 0.51 -4.43 -16.51
C THR A 245 0.88 -3.60 -15.28
N LEU A 246 1.70 -4.14 -14.40
CA LEU A 246 2.53 -3.36 -13.49
C LEU A 246 3.94 -3.27 -14.07
N ARG A 247 4.44 -2.07 -14.32
CA ARG A 247 5.79 -1.81 -14.82
C ARG A 247 6.65 -1.18 -13.74
N LEU A 248 7.74 -1.87 -13.39
CA LEU A 248 8.69 -1.46 -12.36
C LEU A 248 10.05 -1.16 -12.98
N TRP A 249 10.63 -0.02 -12.66
CA TRP A 249 11.90 0.42 -13.24
C TRP A 249 13.08 0.04 -12.35
N SER A 250 14.08 -0.62 -12.93
CA SER A 250 15.39 -0.86 -12.32
C SER A 250 16.39 0.15 -12.87
N ALA A 251 17.13 0.81 -11.98
CA ALA A 251 18.21 1.72 -12.35
C ALA A 251 19.49 0.94 -12.64
N ARG A 252 20.09 1.22 -13.79
CA ARG A 252 21.38 0.65 -14.25
C ARG A 252 22.34 1.76 -14.61
N ALA A 253 23.63 1.52 -14.43
CA ALA A 253 24.66 2.42 -14.93
C ALA A 253 24.63 2.47 -16.47
N SER A 254 24.82 3.66 -17.06
CA SER A 254 24.83 3.87 -18.51
C SER A 254 26.01 3.21 -19.22
N ASN A 255 27.14 3.08 -18.53
CA ASN A 255 28.25 2.24 -18.91
C ASN A 255 28.31 1.06 -17.93
N GLU A 256 28.04 -0.16 -18.39
CA GLU A 256 28.08 -1.35 -17.51
C GLU A 256 29.47 -1.57 -16.88
N PHE A 257 30.53 -1.01 -17.50
CA PHE A 257 31.90 -1.02 -17.01
C PHE A 257 32.77 0.07 -17.67
N ASN A 258 33.41 0.94 -16.88
CA ASN A 258 34.40 1.90 -17.40
C ASN A 258 35.79 1.22 -17.51
N LEU A 259 36.04 0.58 -18.65
CA LEU A 259 37.26 -0.19 -18.90
C LEU A 259 38.52 0.69 -18.87
N GLU A 260 38.42 2.00 -19.16
CA GLU A 260 39.54 2.93 -19.12
C GLU A 260 39.97 3.22 -17.68
N VAL A 261 39.04 3.54 -16.79
CA VAL A 261 39.31 3.75 -15.36
C VAL A 261 39.80 2.46 -14.70
N PHE A 262 39.24 1.32 -15.10
CA PHE A 262 39.69 0.00 -14.64
C PHE A 262 41.11 -0.32 -15.11
N ASN A 263 41.41 -0.11 -16.39
CA ASN A 263 42.75 -0.35 -16.95
C ASN A 263 43.79 0.65 -16.44
N ALA A 264 43.37 1.82 -15.96
CA ALA A 264 44.21 2.78 -15.25
C ALA A 264 44.51 2.35 -13.78
N GLY A 265 43.96 1.23 -13.31
CA GLY A 265 44.22 0.67 -11.99
C GLY A 265 43.33 1.22 -10.87
N ASP A 266 42.35 2.09 -11.17
CA ASP A 266 41.43 2.67 -10.18
C ASP A 266 40.11 1.89 -10.11
N PHE A 267 40.23 0.63 -9.69
CA PHE A 267 39.11 -0.31 -9.59
C PHE A 267 37.99 0.20 -8.68
N ARG A 268 38.34 0.96 -7.63
CA ARG A 268 37.39 1.47 -6.63
C ARG A 268 36.43 2.47 -7.26
N ARG A 269 36.94 3.47 -8.01
CA ARG A 269 36.08 4.48 -8.65
C ARG A 269 35.15 3.88 -9.69
N ALA A 270 35.62 2.93 -10.49
CA ALA A 270 34.79 2.26 -11.49
C ALA A 270 33.59 1.52 -10.86
N VAL A 271 33.76 0.95 -9.66
CA VAL A 271 32.69 0.29 -8.92
C VAL A 271 31.77 1.29 -8.21
N GLU A 272 32.33 2.37 -7.66
CA GLU A 272 31.57 3.42 -6.94
C GLU A 272 30.55 4.14 -7.82
N GLU A 273 30.94 4.54 -9.04
CA GLU A 273 30.03 5.23 -9.98
C GLU A 273 28.83 4.35 -10.37
N LYS A 274 29.09 3.04 -10.54
CA LYS A 274 28.05 2.05 -10.80
C LYS A 274 27.13 1.89 -9.60
N ALA A 275 27.68 1.72 -8.39
CA ALA A 275 26.92 1.53 -7.17
C ALA A 275 26.00 2.72 -6.87
N LEU A 276 26.48 3.96 -7.08
CA LEU A 276 25.68 5.18 -6.88
C LEU A 276 24.50 5.29 -7.85
N SER A 277 24.69 4.89 -9.10
CA SER A 277 23.63 4.91 -10.12
C SER A 277 22.55 3.87 -9.85
N GLU A 278 22.98 2.66 -9.45
CA GLU A 278 22.06 1.55 -9.13
C GLU A 278 21.33 1.75 -7.79
N ALA A 279 21.89 2.54 -6.86
CA ALA A 279 21.29 2.81 -5.55
C ALA A 279 19.85 3.34 -5.64
N ILE A 280 19.50 4.02 -6.73
CA ILE A 280 18.14 4.52 -7.01
C ILE A 280 17.09 3.41 -6.89
N SER A 281 17.36 2.19 -7.35
CA SER A 281 16.37 1.10 -7.27
C SER A 281 16.75 0.01 -6.27
N ARG A 282 17.57 0.30 -5.25
CA ARG A 282 17.96 -0.72 -4.25
C ARG A 282 16.98 -0.84 -3.09
N VAL A 283 16.66 0.26 -2.42
CA VAL A 283 15.87 0.26 -1.17
C VAL A 283 14.70 1.25 -1.28
N LEU A 284 13.53 0.83 -0.78
CA LEU A 284 12.33 1.64 -0.64
C LEU A 284 12.45 2.55 0.59
N TYR A 285 12.16 3.84 0.42
CA TYR A 285 12.25 4.86 1.48
C TYR A 285 13.59 4.82 2.24
N PRO A 286 14.72 5.06 1.54
CA PRO A 286 16.01 5.18 2.22
C PRO A 286 15.93 6.27 3.28
N ALA A 287 16.64 6.09 4.40
CA ALA A 287 16.64 7.04 5.49
C ALA A 287 17.08 8.43 5.00
N ASP A 288 16.25 9.44 5.25
CA ASP A 288 16.38 10.79 4.67
C ASP A 288 16.76 11.86 5.71
N HIS A 289 17.33 11.44 6.84
CA HIS A 289 17.89 12.36 7.83
C HIS A 289 19.21 12.99 7.36
N SER A 290 19.91 12.38 6.41
CA SER A 290 21.12 12.93 5.80
C SER A 290 20.83 13.65 4.47
N PRO A 291 21.65 14.64 4.09
CA PRO A 291 21.55 15.30 2.78
C PRO A 291 21.57 14.31 1.59
N GLU A 292 22.40 13.27 1.68
CA GLU A 292 22.55 12.23 0.66
C GLU A 292 21.29 11.37 0.55
N GLY A 293 20.66 11.05 1.69
CA GLY A 293 19.41 10.30 1.74
C GLY A 293 18.25 11.08 1.12
N ARG A 294 18.14 12.38 1.43
CA ARG A 294 17.16 13.29 0.80
C ARG A 294 17.37 13.37 -0.71
N GLU A 295 18.61 13.54 -1.17
CA GLU A 295 18.92 13.58 -2.59
C GLU A 295 18.57 12.25 -3.29
N LEU A 296 18.89 11.10 -2.69
CA LEU A 296 18.54 9.79 -3.23
C LEU A 296 17.03 9.62 -3.37
N ARG A 297 16.24 10.06 -2.38
CA ARG A 297 14.77 10.01 -2.44
C ARG A 297 14.21 10.89 -3.57
N LEU A 298 14.73 12.10 -3.78
CA LEU A 298 14.33 12.93 -4.93
C LEU A 298 14.76 12.30 -6.27
N LYS A 299 15.95 11.70 -6.33
CA LYS A 299 16.40 10.94 -7.51
C LYS A 299 15.48 9.78 -7.84
N GLN A 300 15.04 9.02 -6.83
CA GLN A 300 14.06 7.94 -6.98
C GLN A 300 12.77 8.44 -7.61
N GLN A 301 12.19 9.50 -7.02
CA GLN A 301 10.94 10.09 -7.49
C GLN A 301 11.02 10.55 -8.93
N TYR A 302 12.04 11.33 -9.26
CA TYR A 302 12.22 11.79 -10.62
C TYR A 302 12.53 10.65 -11.59
N PHE A 303 13.37 9.68 -11.19
CA PHE A 303 13.72 8.54 -12.02
C PHE A 303 12.48 7.82 -12.55
N PHE A 304 11.63 7.31 -11.67
CA PHE A 304 10.48 6.53 -12.13
C PHE A 304 9.43 7.39 -12.85
N CYS A 305 9.29 8.67 -12.46
CA CYS A 305 8.40 9.61 -13.16
C CYS A 305 8.87 9.87 -14.58
N ALA A 306 10.16 10.15 -14.78
CA ALA A 306 10.74 10.32 -16.11
C ALA A 306 10.54 9.06 -16.95
N CYS A 307 10.84 7.88 -16.41
CA CYS A 307 10.60 6.62 -17.10
C CYS A 307 9.13 6.43 -17.49
N ALA A 308 8.19 6.69 -16.57
CA ALA A 308 6.76 6.53 -16.80
C ALA A 308 6.24 7.50 -17.87
N ILE A 309 6.56 8.79 -17.78
CA ILE A 309 6.09 9.80 -18.76
C ILE A 309 6.67 9.51 -20.14
N HIS A 310 7.95 9.15 -20.22
CA HIS A 310 8.55 8.73 -21.50
C HIS A 310 7.84 7.51 -22.10
N ASP A 311 7.52 6.47 -21.32
CA ASP A 311 6.82 5.30 -21.84
C ASP A 311 5.37 5.60 -22.26
N ILE A 312 4.67 6.46 -21.51
CA ILE A 312 3.30 6.90 -21.85
C ILE A 312 3.30 7.65 -23.19
N LEU A 313 4.20 8.62 -23.36
CA LEU A 313 4.33 9.37 -24.62
C LEU A 313 4.75 8.46 -25.78
N ARG A 314 5.72 7.56 -25.55
CA ARG A 314 6.15 6.56 -26.55
C ARG A 314 4.96 5.73 -27.03
N ARG A 315 4.16 5.21 -26.10
CA ARG A 315 2.98 4.37 -26.40
C ARG A 315 1.90 5.15 -27.13
N TYR A 316 1.63 6.39 -26.73
CA TYR A 316 0.69 7.25 -27.45
C TYR A 316 1.15 7.48 -28.90
N LYS A 317 2.44 7.75 -29.10
CA LYS A 317 3.06 7.97 -30.41
C LYS A 317 3.13 6.76 -31.34
N GLU A 318 2.87 5.55 -30.84
CA GLU A 318 2.74 4.36 -31.70
C GLU A 318 1.46 4.39 -32.55
N VAL A 319 0.47 5.18 -32.16
CA VAL A 319 -0.85 5.25 -32.80
C VAL A 319 -1.20 6.69 -33.22
N HIS A 320 -0.75 7.70 -32.46
CA HIS A 320 -1.14 9.10 -32.64
C HIS A 320 0.05 9.99 -32.93
N SER A 321 -0.08 10.92 -33.89
CA SER A 321 0.97 11.89 -34.21
C SER A 321 0.80 13.25 -33.51
N ASP A 322 -0.42 13.64 -33.14
CA ASP A 322 -0.70 14.91 -32.45
C ASP A 322 -0.89 14.69 -30.95
N LEU A 323 -0.03 15.32 -30.13
CA LEU A 323 -0.05 15.19 -28.67
C LEU A 323 -1.18 15.96 -28.00
N ARG A 324 -1.91 16.82 -28.71
CA ARG A 324 -3.07 17.53 -28.16
C ARG A 324 -4.20 16.59 -27.73
N GLY A 325 -4.29 15.41 -28.35
CA GLY A 325 -5.25 14.35 -27.98
C GLY A 325 -4.81 13.46 -26.82
N LEU A 326 -3.63 13.69 -26.22
CA LEU A 326 -3.12 12.88 -25.11
C LEU A 326 -4.12 12.74 -23.94
N PRO A 327 -4.79 13.81 -23.46
CA PRO A 327 -5.72 13.70 -22.33
C PRO A 327 -6.94 12.82 -22.60
N ASP A 328 -7.26 12.58 -23.87
CA ASP A 328 -8.40 11.74 -24.29
C ASP A 328 -8.00 10.26 -24.32
N LYS A 329 -6.70 9.95 -24.28
CA LYS A 329 -6.14 8.58 -24.35
C LYS A 329 -5.31 8.18 -23.13
N ALA A 330 -4.92 9.14 -22.29
CA ALA A 330 -4.15 8.92 -21.08
C ALA A 330 -4.77 9.68 -19.90
N ALA A 331 -5.03 8.97 -18.80
CA ALA A 331 -5.32 9.56 -17.49
C ALA A 331 -4.21 9.14 -16.53
N ILE A 332 -3.52 10.09 -15.91
CA ILE A 332 -2.38 9.82 -15.01
C ILE A 332 -2.79 10.17 -13.58
N GLN A 333 -2.80 9.16 -12.70
CA GLN A 333 -3.09 9.33 -11.28
C GLN A 333 -1.79 9.43 -10.48
N LEU A 334 -1.64 10.53 -9.75
CA LEU A 334 -0.57 10.77 -8.79
C LEU A 334 -1.00 10.22 -7.42
N ASN A 335 -0.35 9.13 -6.99
CA ASN A 335 -0.60 8.53 -5.68
C ASN A 335 0.30 9.19 -4.62
N ASP A 336 -0.27 10.16 -3.89
CA ASP A 336 0.44 11.08 -3.00
C ASP A 336 1.41 12.02 -3.74
N THR A 337 2.27 12.76 -3.02
CA THR A 337 3.19 13.75 -3.62
C THR A 337 4.42 13.16 -4.29
N HIS A 338 4.73 11.88 -4.07
CA HIS A 338 5.95 11.25 -4.60
C HIS A 338 6.09 11.39 -6.13
N PRO A 339 5.04 11.18 -6.94
CA PRO A 339 5.12 11.37 -8.39
C PRO A 339 4.85 12.80 -8.88
N SER A 340 4.71 13.82 -8.02
CA SER A 340 4.32 15.18 -8.45
C SER A 340 5.28 15.82 -9.46
N ILE A 341 6.54 15.41 -9.47
CA ILE A 341 7.53 15.88 -10.45
C ILE A 341 7.19 15.47 -11.90
N ALA A 342 6.33 14.46 -12.09
CA ALA A 342 5.83 14.05 -13.39
C ALA A 342 5.13 15.18 -14.16
N ILE A 343 4.50 16.13 -13.44
CA ILE A 343 3.87 17.33 -14.03
C ILE A 343 4.91 18.18 -14.75
N ALA A 344 6.02 18.50 -14.07
CA ALA A 344 7.09 19.30 -14.64
C ALA A 344 7.83 18.54 -15.76
N GLU A 345 7.95 17.22 -15.64
CA GLU A 345 8.57 16.39 -16.68
C GLU A 345 7.72 16.31 -17.96
N LEU A 346 6.39 16.16 -17.85
CA LEU A 346 5.53 16.21 -19.02
C LEU A 346 5.63 17.57 -19.71
N MET A 347 5.56 18.67 -18.96
CA MET A 347 5.77 20.03 -19.48
C MET A 347 7.12 20.17 -20.19
N ARG A 348 8.21 19.65 -19.59
CA ARG A 348 9.55 19.69 -20.17
C ARG A 348 9.58 18.99 -21.52
N LEU A 349 9.00 17.81 -21.63
CA LEU A 349 8.98 17.05 -22.87
C LEU A 349 8.14 17.75 -23.93
N LEU A 350 6.93 18.20 -23.59
CA LEU A 350 6.04 18.88 -24.53
C LEU A 350 6.65 20.18 -25.09
N ILE A 351 7.37 20.95 -24.26
CA ILE A 351 8.00 22.21 -24.69
C ILE A 351 9.35 21.96 -25.36
N ASP A 352 10.27 21.32 -24.64
CA ASP A 352 11.68 21.28 -25.06
C ASP A 352 11.93 20.26 -26.18
N ARG A 353 11.12 19.19 -26.27
CA ARG A 353 11.27 18.15 -27.30
C ARG A 353 10.20 18.18 -28.38
N GLU A 354 8.96 18.47 -28.01
CA GLU A 354 7.82 18.47 -28.94
C GLU A 354 7.51 19.88 -29.47
N HIS A 355 8.22 20.90 -28.98
CA HIS A 355 8.14 22.29 -29.43
C HIS A 355 6.72 22.87 -29.35
N LEU A 356 5.92 22.43 -28.37
CA LEU A 356 4.61 23.02 -28.10
C LEU A 356 4.75 24.32 -27.30
N ASP A 357 3.87 25.27 -27.62
CA ASP A 357 3.72 26.48 -26.83
C ASP A 357 3.30 26.16 -25.40
N TRP A 358 3.72 27.00 -24.45
CA TRP A 358 3.47 26.81 -23.02
C TRP A 358 2.00 26.53 -22.71
N ASP A 359 1.08 27.37 -23.21
CA ASP A 359 -0.33 27.28 -22.87
C ASP A 359 -0.98 26.00 -23.40
N VAL A 360 -0.52 25.51 -24.56
CA VAL A 360 -0.96 24.22 -25.14
C VAL A 360 -0.40 23.06 -24.31
N ALA A 361 0.89 23.10 -23.96
CA ALA A 361 1.52 22.08 -23.13
C ALA A 361 0.87 22.01 -21.74
N TRP A 362 0.51 23.17 -21.16
CA TRP A 362 -0.14 23.26 -19.86
C TRP A 362 -1.57 22.71 -19.89
N ASP A 363 -2.39 23.03 -20.91
CA ASP A 363 -3.74 22.45 -21.07
C ASP A 363 -3.69 20.91 -21.13
N ILE A 364 -2.77 20.37 -21.95
CA ILE A 364 -2.56 18.92 -22.05
C ILE A 364 -2.19 18.35 -20.67
N THR A 365 -1.25 18.98 -19.98
CA THR A 365 -0.75 18.51 -18.69
C THR A 365 -1.86 18.50 -17.64
N GLU A 366 -2.55 19.62 -17.45
CA GLU A 366 -3.60 19.78 -16.44
C GLU A 366 -4.76 18.79 -16.64
N ARG A 367 -5.20 18.59 -17.89
CA ARG A 367 -6.26 17.63 -18.25
C ARG A 367 -5.84 16.16 -18.16
N THR A 368 -4.54 15.88 -18.16
CA THR A 368 -4.02 14.50 -18.08
C THR A 368 -3.84 14.02 -16.64
N PHE A 369 -3.48 14.92 -15.70
CA PHE A 369 -3.15 14.54 -14.32
C PHE A 369 -4.31 14.71 -13.32
N ALA A 370 -4.42 13.75 -12.40
CA ALA A 370 -5.24 13.83 -11.19
C ALA A 370 -4.40 13.44 -9.95
N TYR A 371 -4.72 14.02 -8.79
CA TYR A 371 -3.94 13.86 -7.56
C TYR A 371 -4.77 13.29 -6.40
N THR A 372 -4.30 12.23 -5.77
CA THR A 372 -4.85 11.71 -4.50
C THR A 372 -3.94 12.10 -3.35
N ASN A 373 -4.48 12.75 -2.32
CA ASN A 373 -3.79 12.97 -1.06
C ASN A 373 -4.10 11.85 -0.06
N HIS A 374 -3.07 11.30 0.59
CA HIS A 374 -3.17 10.17 1.53
C HIS A 374 -2.83 10.51 2.98
N THR A 375 -2.59 11.79 3.28
CA THR A 375 -2.11 12.21 4.60
C THR A 375 -2.43 13.68 4.88
N LEU A 376 -2.85 13.95 6.12
CA LEU A 376 -3.00 15.30 6.66
C LEU A 376 -1.75 15.77 7.42
N MET A 377 -0.79 14.87 7.64
CA MET A 377 0.39 15.14 8.46
C MET A 377 1.34 16.10 7.71
N PRO A 378 1.65 17.29 8.24
CA PRO A 378 2.50 18.27 7.58
C PRO A 378 3.89 17.72 7.22
N GLU A 379 4.45 16.85 8.06
CA GLU A 379 5.74 16.19 7.83
C GLU A 379 5.74 15.21 6.65
N ALA A 380 4.56 14.73 6.25
CA ALA A 380 4.39 13.87 5.09
C ALA A 380 4.12 14.66 3.79
N LEU A 381 3.85 15.97 3.87
CA LEU A 381 3.76 16.84 2.69
C LEU A 381 5.16 17.23 2.22
N GLU A 382 5.60 16.60 1.14
CA GLU A 382 6.99 16.73 0.71
C GLU A 382 7.35 18.16 0.28
N LYS A 383 8.43 18.65 0.91
CA LYS A 383 9.10 19.90 0.57
C LYS A 383 10.57 19.62 0.28
N TRP A 384 11.07 20.18 -0.82
CA TRP A 384 12.44 19.98 -1.28
C TRP A 384 13.18 21.31 -1.36
N PRO A 385 14.42 21.42 -0.86
CA PRO A 385 15.19 22.66 -0.96
C PRO A 385 15.36 23.05 -2.43
N VAL A 386 15.14 24.33 -2.73
CA VAL A 386 15.33 24.87 -4.09
C VAL A 386 16.76 24.61 -4.59
N ALA A 387 17.76 24.76 -3.72
CA ALA A 387 19.16 24.50 -4.08
C ALA A 387 19.41 23.03 -4.51
N MET A 388 18.63 22.08 -3.97
CA MET A 388 18.70 20.68 -4.40
C MET A 388 18.14 20.51 -5.81
N PHE A 389 17.00 21.15 -6.10
CA PHE A 389 16.41 21.19 -7.43
C PHE A 389 17.32 21.87 -8.45
N GLU A 390 17.91 23.00 -8.08
CA GLU A 390 18.83 23.77 -8.93
C GLU A 390 20.03 22.92 -9.37
N ARG A 391 20.58 22.13 -8.44
CA ARG A 391 21.69 21.23 -8.75
C ARG A 391 21.24 19.99 -9.51
N LEU A 392 20.16 19.33 -9.09
CA LEU A 392 19.78 17.99 -9.59
C LEU A 392 18.91 18.02 -10.85
N LEU A 393 17.98 18.98 -10.93
CA LEU A 393 16.94 19.09 -11.95
C LEU A 393 16.74 20.57 -12.37
N PRO A 394 17.79 21.26 -12.87
CA PRO A 394 17.76 22.70 -13.11
C PRO A 394 16.66 23.12 -14.09
N ARG A 395 16.41 22.31 -15.13
CA ARG A 395 15.36 22.60 -16.11
C ARG A 395 13.96 22.49 -15.51
N HIS A 396 13.71 21.49 -14.67
CA HIS A 396 12.44 21.32 -13.98
C HIS A 396 12.18 22.46 -13.01
N LEU A 397 13.23 22.95 -12.33
CA LEU A 397 13.09 24.11 -11.45
C LEU A 397 12.64 25.35 -12.22
N GLU A 398 13.20 25.63 -13.40
CA GLU A 398 12.72 26.74 -14.24
C GLU A 398 11.24 26.58 -14.65
N ILE A 399 10.80 25.36 -14.98
CA ILE A 399 9.40 25.07 -15.30
C ILE A 399 8.51 25.28 -14.07
N ILE A 400 8.93 24.82 -12.90
CA ILE A 400 8.20 25.00 -11.64
C ILE A 400 8.08 26.49 -11.29
N TYR A 401 9.13 27.28 -11.52
CA TYR A 401 9.06 28.73 -11.34
C TYR A 401 8.09 29.42 -12.31
N GLU A 402 8.05 29.00 -13.57
CA GLU A 402 7.09 29.52 -14.55
C GLU A 402 5.64 29.14 -14.17
N ILE A 403 5.40 27.88 -13.76
CA ILE A 403 4.11 27.44 -13.20
C ILE A 403 3.73 28.32 -12.01
N ASN A 404 4.67 28.53 -11.08
CA ASN A 404 4.43 29.37 -9.90
C ASN A 404 4.07 30.80 -10.29
N GLN A 405 4.81 31.42 -11.21
CA GLN A 405 4.56 32.79 -11.64
C GLN A 405 3.16 32.96 -12.24
N ARG A 406 2.76 32.04 -13.13
CA ARG A 406 1.42 32.05 -13.73
C ARG A 406 0.33 31.80 -12.70
N MET A 407 0.56 30.87 -11.78
CA MET A 407 -0.36 30.60 -10.68
C MET A 407 -0.55 31.82 -9.78
N LEU A 408 0.54 32.46 -9.36
CA LEU A 408 0.49 33.67 -8.52
C LEU A 408 -0.19 34.85 -9.22
N ARG A 409 -0.07 34.95 -10.55
CA ARG A 409 -0.85 35.92 -11.33
C ARG A 409 -2.35 35.61 -11.26
N ARG A 410 -2.75 34.34 -11.39
CA ARG A 410 -4.15 33.91 -11.26
C ARG A 410 -4.70 34.20 -9.87
N VAL A 411 -3.93 33.92 -8.83
CA VAL A 411 -4.28 34.25 -7.43
C VAL A 411 -4.47 35.75 -7.26
N HIS A 412 -3.56 36.57 -7.78
CA HIS A 412 -3.67 38.03 -7.70
C HIS A 412 -4.90 38.58 -8.44
N LEU A 413 -5.29 37.98 -9.57
CA LEU A 413 -6.51 38.35 -10.29
C LEU A 413 -7.79 37.92 -9.54
N HIS A 414 -7.73 36.83 -8.77
CA HIS A 414 -8.85 36.36 -7.96
C HIS A 414 -9.08 37.27 -6.74
N ASP A 415 -8.01 37.62 -6.02
CA ASP A 415 -8.07 38.58 -4.93
C ASP A 415 -6.82 39.50 -4.97
N PRO A 416 -6.96 40.73 -5.51
CA PRO A 416 -5.84 41.67 -5.56
C PRO A 416 -5.53 42.30 -4.19
N THR A 417 -6.36 42.09 -3.18
CA THR A 417 -6.27 42.73 -1.86
C THR A 417 -5.64 41.84 -0.80
N ASP A 418 -5.78 40.52 -0.87
CA ASP A 418 -5.10 39.56 0.02
C ASP A 418 -3.66 39.27 -0.46
N GLY A 419 -2.72 40.15 -0.09
CA GLY A 419 -1.30 39.96 -0.37
C GLY A 419 -0.71 38.69 0.25
N ALA A 420 -1.28 38.20 1.36
CA ALA A 420 -0.83 36.99 2.04
C ALA A 420 -1.29 35.71 1.33
N LEU A 421 -2.40 35.74 0.60
CA LEU A 421 -2.90 34.62 -0.21
C LEU A 421 -1.87 34.13 -1.22
N ARG A 422 -1.16 35.07 -1.87
CA ARG A 422 -0.09 34.74 -2.82
C ARG A 422 1.02 33.93 -2.15
N ALA A 423 1.45 34.33 -0.96
CA ALA A 423 2.48 33.59 -0.22
C ALA A 423 1.98 32.19 0.18
N ARG A 424 0.74 32.09 0.69
CA ARG A 424 0.14 30.81 1.09
C ARG A 424 -0.03 29.85 -0.08
N MET A 425 -0.43 30.32 -1.27
CA MET A 425 -0.67 29.47 -2.45
C MET A 425 0.53 29.26 -3.38
N SER A 426 1.66 29.94 -3.16
CA SER A 426 2.86 29.77 -3.98
C SER A 426 3.32 28.29 -4.01
N LEU A 427 3.98 27.87 -5.09
CA LEU A 427 4.67 26.57 -5.14
C LEU A 427 6.01 26.63 -4.40
N ILE A 428 6.50 27.84 -4.12
CA ILE A 428 7.76 28.11 -3.45
C ILE A 428 7.48 28.69 -2.08
N GLU A 429 8.05 28.08 -1.06
CA GLU A 429 8.10 28.61 0.30
C GLU A 429 9.43 29.34 0.47
N GLU A 430 9.42 30.56 1.04
CA GLU A 430 10.61 31.44 1.07
C GLU A 430 11.46 31.27 2.33
N HIS A 431 10.85 30.91 3.47
CA HIS A 431 11.49 30.88 4.78
C HIS A 431 11.20 29.55 5.50
N PRO A 432 12.12 29.07 6.37
CA PRO A 432 13.45 29.63 6.68
C PRO A 432 14.47 29.42 5.54
N GLU A 433 14.28 28.41 4.72
CA GLU A 433 15.01 28.18 3.46
C GLU A 433 14.01 28.08 2.31
N ARG A 434 14.45 28.39 1.08
CA ARG A 434 13.57 28.26 -0.09
C ARG A 434 13.28 26.80 -0.39
N GLN A 435 12.00 26.42 -0.42
CA GLN A 435 11.57 25.05 -0.70
C GLN A 435 10.49 24.98 -1.79
N VAL A 436 10.52 23.92 -2.60
CA VAL A 436 9.47 23.55 -3.53
C VAL A 436 8.43 22.71 -2.79
N ARG A 437 7.16 23.15 -2.80
CA ARG A 437 6.02 22.48 -2.16
C ARG A 437 5.35 21.52 -3.13
N MET A 438 5.62 20.22 -3.00
CA MET A 438 5.19 19.22 -3.99
C MET A 438 3.68 18.99 -4.02
N ALA A 439 3.01 19.12 -2.87
CA ALA A 439 1.55 19.08 -2.82
C ALA A 439 0.91 20.23 -3.62
N HIS A 440 1.52 21.42 -3.62
CA HIS A 440 1.02 22.57 -4.37
C HIS A 440 1.23 22.37 -5.86
N LEU A 441 2.39 21.82 -6.26
CA LEU A 441 2.62 21.41 -7.65
C LEU A 441 1.58 20.40 -8.12
N ALA A 442 1.28 19.38 -7.31
CA ALA A 442 0.28 18.35 -7.60
C ALA A 442 -1.11 18.94 -7.85
N VAL A 443 -1.57 19.80 -6.93
CA VAL A 443 -2.89 20.44 -6.99
C VAL A 443 -3.01 21.37 -8.20
N VAL A 444 -1.99 22.20 -8.44
CA VAL A 444 -2.03 23.18 -9.54
C VAL A 444 -1.96 22.51 -10.91
N GLY A 445 -1.17 21.44 -11.06
CA GLY A 445 -1.02 20.71 -12.32
C GLY A 445 -2.07 19.62 -12.56
N SER A 446 -3.13 19.52 -11.75
CA SER A 446 -4.15 18.48 -11.87
C SER A 446 -5.56 19.05 -12.05
N HIS A 447 -6.38 18.38 -12.86
CA HIS A 447 -7.80 18.72 -13.03
C HIS A 447 -8.70 18.18 -11.91
N SER A 448 -8.22 17.24 -11.09
CA SER A 448 -8.96 16.65 -9.98
C SER A 448 -8.03 16.38 -8.79
N VAL A 449 -8.52 16.67 -7.59
CA VAL A 449 -7.85 16.42 -6.31
C VAL A 449 -8.81 15.65 -5.41
N ASN A 450 -8.39 14.52 -4.82
CA ASN A 450 -9.29 13.78 -3.94
C ASN A 450 -8.63 13.32 -2.63
N GLY A 451 -9.46 13.24 -1.59
CA GLY A 451 -9.13 12.51 -0.36
C GLY A 451 -9.64 11.07 -0.41
N VAL A 452 -9.37 10.32 0.66
CA VAL A 452 -9.45 8.84 0.70
C VAL A 452 -10.47 8.29 1.71
N ALA A 453 -11.20 9.19 2.35
CA ALA A 453 -12.36 8.97 3.21
C ALA A 453 -13.16 10.28 3.26
N ALA A 454 -14.43 10.23 3.67
CA ALA A 454 -15.28 11.41 3.71
C ALA A 454 -14.71 12.53 4.61
N LEU A 455 -14.46 12.23 5.89
CA LEU A 455 -13.86 13.17 6.84
C LEU A 455 -12.50 13.68 6.35
N HIS A 456 -11.64 12.79 5.85
CA HIS A 456 -10.34 13.19 5.33
C HIS A 456 -10.45 14.17 4.16
N SER A 457 -11.36 13.92 3.22
CA SER A 457 -11.58 14.83 2.08
C SER A 457 -12.09 16.21 2.53
N GLU A 458 -12.92 16.25 3.57
CA GLU A 458 -13.33 17.49 4.22
C GLU A 458 -12.14 18.21 4.87
N LEU A 459 -11.29 17.51 5.62
CA LEU A 459 -10.09 18.08 6.26
C LEU A 459 -9.05 18.55 5.25
N VAL A 460 -8.90 17.87 4.11
CA VAL A 460 -8.08 18.34 2.98
C VAL A 460 -8.60 19.69 2.47
N ARG A 461 -9.92 19.84 2.31
CA ARG A 461 -10.54 21.08 1.82
C ARG A 461 -10.55 22.20 2.85
N THR A 462 -10.68 21.90 4.13
CA THR A 462 -10.93 22.91 5.18
C THR A 462 -9.67 23.29 5.96
N ARG A 463 -8.70 22.37 6.08
CA ARG A 463 -7.49 22.58 6.88
C ARG A 463 -6.22 22.55 6.04
N LEU A 464 -6.06 21.56 5.16
CA LEU A 464 -4.80 21.34 4.45
C LEU A 464 -4.61 22.30 3.26
N LEU A 465 -5.62 22.41 2.40
CA LEU A 465 -5.59 23.16 1.15
C LEU A 465 -6.80 24.12 0.99
N PRO A 466 -7.19 24.90 2.03
CA PRO A 466 -8.41 25.70 2.00
C PRO A 466 -8.39 26.79 0.93
N ASP A 467 -7.24 27.40 0.69
CA ASP A 467 -7.10 28.45 -0.33
C ASP A 467 -7.30 27.87 -1.75
N PHE A 468 -6.80 26.67 -2.03
CA PHE A 468 -7.03 25.99 -3.31
C PHE A 468 -8.48 25.50 -3.47
N ALA A 469 -9.07 24.95 -2.40
CA ALA A 469 -10.46 24.50 -2.41
C ALA A 469 -11.45 25.67 -2.62
N ARG A 470 -11.11 26.87 -2.13
CA ARG A 470 -11.87 28.10 -2.41
C ARG A 470 -11.73 28.57 -3.86
N LEU A 471 -10.53 28.42 -4.44
CA LEU A 471 -10.29 28.84 -5.83
C LEU A 471 -10.88 27.87 -6.85
N TRP A 472 -10.88 26.56 -6.56
CA TRP A 472 -11.33 25.48 -7.44
C TRP A 472 -12.17 24.43 -6.69
N PRO A 473 -13.34 24.82 -6.14
CA PRO A 473 -14.16 23.91 -5.35
C PRO A 473 -14.56 22.65 -6.10
N GLU A 474 -14.76 22.74 -7.42
CA GLU A 474 -15.15 21.65 -8.31
C GLU A 474 -14.07 20.57 -8.49
N ARG A 475 -12.79 20.91 -8.28
CA ARG A 475 -11.68 19.95 -8.43
C ARG A 475 -11.58 18.99 -7.26
N PHE A 476 -11.98 19.43 -6.07
CA PHE A 476 -11.84 18.63 -4.86
C PHE A 476 -12.99 17.62 -4.80
N ASN A 477 -12.71 16.35 -4.54
CA ASN A 477 -13.73 15.30 -4.34
C ASN A 477 -13.27 14.23 -3.34
N ASN A 478 -14.09 13.20 -3.13
CA ASN A 478 -13.79 12.08 -2.22
C ASN A 478 -13.85 10.75 -3.00
N LYS A 479 -12.85 9.91 -2.79
CA LYS A 479 -12.87 8.50 -3.19
C LYS A 479 -12.46 7.66 -1.98
N THR A 480 -13.45 7.25 -1.19
CA THR A 480 -13.22 6.35 -0.07
C THR A 480 -12.47 5.12 -0.54
N ASN A 481 -11.38 4.78 0.16
CA ASN A 481 -10.58 3.60 -0.15
C ASN A 481 -11.43 2.33 -0.10
N GLY A 482 -10.92 1.29 -0.77
CA GLY A 482 -11.45 -0.05 -0.68
C GLY A 482 -10.33 -1.08 -0.73
N VAL A 483 -10.66 -2.33 -0.45
CA VAL A 483 -9.73 -3.46 -0.51
C VAL A 483 -10.25 -4.53 -1.45
N SER A 484 -9.33 -5.24 -2.12
CA SER A 484 -9.71 -6.30 -3.05
C SER A 484 -10.29 -7.49 -2.29
N PRO A 485 -11.55 -7.89 -2.55
CA PRO A 485 -12.13 -9.07 -1.92
C PRO A 485 -11.39 -10.34 -2.32
N ARG A 486 -10.80 -10.40 -3.53
CA ARG A 486 -10.02 -11.55 -3.97
C ARG A 486 -8.86 -11.83 -3.01
N ARG A 487 -8.07 -10.80 -2.71
CA ARG A 487 -6.90 -10.90 -1.82
C ARG A 487 -7.27 -11.03 -0.35
N TRP A 488 -8.29 -10.30 0.11
CA TRP A 488 -8.54 -10.10 1.55
C TRP A 488 -9.70 -10.90 2.11
N LEU A 489 -10.40 -11.65 1.27
CA LEU A 489 -11.50 -12.53 1.67
C LEU A 489 -11.39 -13.89 0.97
N MET A 490 -11.21 -13.92 -0.35
CA MET A 490 -11.26 -15.17 -1.12
C MET A 490 -10.03 -16.06 -0.95
N VAL A 491 -8.83 -15.50 -1.07
CA VAL A 491 -7.57 -16.22 -0.81
C VAL A 491 -7.47 -16.70 0.65
N PRO A 492 -7.61 -15.83 1.68
CA PRO A 492 -7.36 -16.23 3.06
C PRO A 492 -8.54 -16.97 3.73
N ASN A 493 -9.75 -16.91 3.16
CA ASN A 493 -10.95 -17.43 3.81
C ASN A 493 -11.86 -18.26 2.87
N PRO A 494 -11.34 -19.36 2.30
CA PRO A 494 -12.11 -20.21 1.38
C PRO A 494 -13.34 -20.84 2.05
N ALA A 495 -13.29 -21.14 3.36
CA ALA A 495 -14.43 -21.67 4.09
C ALA A 495 -15.61 -20.68 4.16
N LEU A 496 -15.33 -19.39 4.38
CA LEU A 496 -16.35 -18.34 4.34
C LEU A 496 -16.88 -18.12 2.92
N CYS A 497 -16.03 -18.27 1.90
CA CYS A 497 -16.46 -18.21 0.50
C CYS A 497 -17.43 -19.33 0.14
N ALA A 498 -17.13 -20.57 0.56
CA ALA A 498 -18.02 -21.72 0.37
C ALA A 498 -19.39 -21.49 1.04
N LEU A 499 -19.40 -20.92 2.24
CA LEU A 499 -20.64 -20.52 2.92
C LEU A 499 -21.44 -19.51 2.08
N PHE A 500 -20.78 -18.50 1.51
CA PHE A 500 -21.45 -17.52 0.66
C PHE A 500 -21.98 -18.11 -0.64
N ASP A 501 -21.22 -19.01 -1.27
CA ASP A 501 -21.67 -19.75 -2.45
C ASP A 501 -22.92 -20.57 -2.16
N GLU A 502 -22.98 -21.23 -1.00
CA GLU A 502 -24.13 -22.04 -0.59
C GLU A 502 -25.36 -21.19 -0.23
N ARG A 503 -25.16 -20.09 0.51
CA ARG A 503 -26.26 -19.31 1.11
C ARG A 503 -26.78 -18.17 0.22
N VAL A 504 -25.91 -17.58 -0.61
CA VAL A 504 -26.20 -16.39 -1.44
C VAL A 504 -26.00 -16.69 -2.95
N GLY A 505 -25.16 -17.66 -3.29
CA GLY A 505 -24.83 -18.03 -4.66
C GLY A 505 -23.66 -17.23 -5.24
N PRO A 506 -22.93 -17.80 -6.23
CA PRO A 506 -21.55 -17.40 -6.58
C PRO A 506 -21.39 -15.98 -7.12
N ALA A 507 -22.47 -15.32 -7.53
CA ALA A 507 -22.43 -13.94 -8.01
C ALA A 507 -22.05 -12.91 -6.92
N TRP A 508 -22.02 -13.28 -5.63
CA TRP A 508 -21.46 -12.41 -4.58
C TRP A 508 -19.99 -12.04 -4.83
N SER A 509 -19.23 -12.92 -5.50
CA SER A 509 -17.80 -12.72 -5.77
C SER A 509 -17.52 -11.55 -6.72
N ALA A 510 -18.49 -11.17 -7.55
CA ALA A 510 -18.45 -10.00 -8.44
C ALA A 510 -19.17 -8.77 -7.84
N ASP A 511 -20.06 -8.98 -6.86
CA ASP A 511 -20.82 -7.94 -6.18
C ASP A 511 -20.99 -8.27 -4.68
N LEU A 512 -20.11 -7.70 -3.86
CA LEU A 512 -20.15 -7.91 -2.40
C LEU A 512 -21.41 -7.35 -1.75
N HIS A 513 -22.18 -6.47 -2.39
CA HIS A 513 -23.44 -5.98 -1.80
C HIS A 513 -24.46 -7.10 -1.61
N ARG A 514 -24.36 -8.19 -2.38
CA ARG A 514 -25.20 -9.38 -2.24
C ARG A 514 -25.05 -10.07 -0.90
N LEU A 515 -23.94 -9.88 -0.19
CA LEU A 515 -23.76 -10.47 1.16
C LEU A 515 -24.78 -9.94 2.17
N ARG A 516 -25.47 -8.82 1.90
CA ARG A 516 -26.64 -8.36 2.69
C ARG A 516 -27.77 -9.37 2.73
N GLU A 517 -27.90 -10.23 1.72
CA GLU A 517 -28.92 -11.29 1.68
C GLU A 517 -28.80 -12.26 2.86
N LEU A 518 -27.59 -12.42 3.45
CA LEU A 518 -27.35 -13.28 4.62
C LEU A 518 -28.20 -12.88 5.84
N GLU A 519 -28.51 -11.60 6.01
CA GLU A 519 -29.28 -11.11 7.17
C GLU A 519 -30.75 -11.54 7.14
N GLY A 520 -31.26 -11.90 5.96
CA GLY A 520 -32.66 -12.30 5.73
C GLY A 520 -32.90 -13.81 5.74
N LEU A 521 -31.87 -14.63 5.96
CA LEU A 521 -31.99 -16.09 5.90
C LEU A 521 -32.79 -16.67 7.08
N PRO A 522 -33.60 -17.71 6.87
CA PRO A 522 -34.51 -18.25 7.88
C PRO A 522 -33.80 -18.99 9.02
N ASP A 523 -32.71 -19.73 8.72
CA ASP A 523 -31.91 -20.44 9.73
C ASP A 523 -30.77 -19.56 10.26
N ARG A 524 -31.13 -18.65 11.15
CA ARG A 524 -30.16 -17.71 11.74
C ARG A 524 -29.21 -18.40 12.71
N GLU A 525 -29.70 -19.31 13.54
CA GLU A 525 -28.89 -19.97 14.57
C GLU A 525 -27.81 -20.87 13.95
N GLY A 526 -28.16 -21.66 12.93
CA GLY A 526 -27.21 -22.48 12.17
C GLY A 526 -26.13 -21.64 11.50
N LEU A 527 -26.52 -20.53 10.85
CA LEU A 527 -25.58 -19.60 10.22
C LEU A 527 -24.58 -19.00 11.22
N LEU A 528 -25.05 -18.55 12.38
CA LEU A 528 -24.17 -17.98 13.42
C LEU A 528 -23.19 -19.01 13.99
N ALA A 529 -23.65 -20.26 14.18
CA ALA A 529 -22.78 -21.34 14.64
C ALA A 529 -21.70 -21.70 13.61
N GLU A 530 -22.06 -21.73 12.32
CA GLU A 530 -21.13 -22.00 11.22
C GLU A 530 -20.06 -20.90 11.09
N LEU A 531 -20.46 -19.62 11.20
CA LEU A 531 -19.52 -18.49 11.23
C LEU A 531 -18.54 -18.58 12.41
N ALA A 532 -19.03 -18.95 13.60
CA ALA A 532 -18.18 -19.15 14.77
C ALA A 532 -17.17 -20.29 14.57
N ALA A 533 -17.59 -21.39 13.96
CA ALA A 533 -16.72 -22.52 13.65
C ALA A 533 -15.63 -22.15 12.64
N ILE A 534 -15.98 -21.39 11.59
CA ILE A 534 -15.01 -20.89 10.61
C ILE A 534 -13.97 -19.99 11.29
N LYS A 535 -14.41 -19.05 12.14
CA LYS A 535 -13.50 -18.17 12.91
C LYS A 535 -12.52 -18.96 13.76
N LEU A 536 -13.01 -19.96 14.49
CA LEU A 536 -12.19 -20.81 15.34
C LEU A 536 -11.18 -21.65 14.54
N GLY A 537 -11.58 -22.16 13.37
CA GLY A 537 -10.68 -22.84 12.43
C GLY A 537 -9.50 -21.96 12.03
N HIS A 538 -9.76 -20.69 11.69
CA HIS A 538 -8.70 -19.73 11.37
C HIS A 538 -7.79 -19.39 12.54
N LYS A 539 -8.33 -19.30 13.76
CA LYS A 539 -7.53 -19.08 14.97
C LYS A 539 -6.56 -20.24 15.23
N ARG A 540 -7.01 -21.48 15.00
CA ARG A 540 -6.15 -22.68 15.10
C ARG A 540 -5.06 -22.67 14.03
N ALA A 541 -5.42 -22.39 12.78
CA ALA A 541 -4.47 -22.29 11.68
C ALA A 541 -3.41 -21.19 11.91
N LEU A 542 -3.82 -20.04 12.46
CA LEU A 542 -2.87 -18.97 12.83
C LEU A 542 -1.93 -19.41 13.96
N ALA A 543 -2.43 -20.10 14.99
CA ALA A 543 -1.60 -20.60 16.07
C ALA A 543 -0.54 -21.59 15.55
N GLU A 544 -0.93 -22.53 14.70
CA GLU A 544 -0.02 -23.48 14.05
C GLU A 544 1.01 -22.76 13.16
N TYR A 545 0.58 -21.76 12.38
CA TYR A 545 1.46 -20.98 11.53
C TYR A 545 2.51 -20.20 12.35
N LEU A 546 2.10 -19.51 13.41
CA LEU A 546 3.00 -18.73 14.25
C LEU A 546 3.96 -19.63 15.06
N GLU A 547 3.51 -20.79 15.51
CA GLU A 547 4.36 -21.76 16.18
C GLU A 547 5.42 -22.30 15.22
N ARG A 548 5.02 -22.71 14.01
CA ARG A 548 5.92 -23.27 13.00
C ARG A 548 6.95 -22.25 12.50
N THR A 549 6.53 -21.01 12.25
CA THR A 549 7.38 -20.01 11.57
C THR A 549 8.25 -19.20 12.52
N VAL A 550 7.75 -18.90 13.73
CA VAL A 550 8.42 -17.99 14.67
C VAL A 550 8.41 -18.49 16.12
N GLY A 551 7.91 -19.70 16.39
CA GLY A 551 7.89 -20.30 17.73
C GLY A 551 6.93 -19.61 18.71
N LEU A 552 5.95 -18.85 18.22
CA LEU A 552 4.99 -18.13 19.05
C LEU A 552 3.72 -18.96 19.22
N THR A 553 3.28 -19.17 20.45
CA THR A 553 2.04 -19.89 20.77
C THR A 553 1.03 -18.99 21.46
N PHE A 554 -0.26 -19.26 21.24
CA PHE A 554 -1.39 -18.66 21.95
C PHE A 554 -2.59 -19.63 21.96
N ASP A 555 -3.56 -19.39 22.84
CA ASP A 555 -4.79 -20.20 22.91
C ASP A 555 -5.81 -19.77 21.83
N PRO A 556 -6.17 -20.63 20.87
CA PRO A 556 -7.17 -20.32 19.84
C PRO A 556 -8.60 -20.14 20.38
N GLU A 557 -8.92 -20.58 21.59
CA GLU A 557 -10.25 -20.39 22.19
C GLU A 557 -10.38 -19.00 22.85
N ALA A 558 -9.26 -18.38 23.25
CA ALA A 558 -9.22 -17.03 23.81
C ALA A 558 -9.58 -15.96 22.77
N MET A 559 -10.21 -14.86 23.19
CA MET A 559 -10.54 -13.75 22.30
C MET A 559 -9.25 -13.15 21.69
N LEU A 560 -9.14 -13.17 20.36
CA LEU A 560 -7.99 -12.63 19.65
C LEU A 560 -8.19 -11.14 19.33
N VAL A 561 -7.45 -10.28 20.02
CA VAL A 561 -7.48 -8.82 19.87
C VAL A 561 -6.28 -8.37 19.04
N ALA A 562 -6.52 -7.98 17.79
CA ALA A 562 -5.46 -7.68 16.83
C ALA A 562 -5.25 -6.17 16.61
N GLN A 563 -4.00 -5.73 16.68
CA GLN A 563 -3.54 -4.41 16.24
C GLN A 563 -2.41 -4.56 15.21
N ILE A 564 -2.80 -4.72 13.94
CA ILE A 564 -1.88 -5.02 12.84
C ILE A 564 -1.69 -3.84 11.87
N LYS A 565 -0.64 -3.05 12.09
CA LYS A 565 -0.31 -1.86 11.29
C LYS A 565 1.10 -1.38 11.58
N ARG A 566 1.64 -0.48 10.74
CA ARG A 566 2.91 0.22 11.01
C ARG A 566 2.93 0.77 12.44
N ILE A 567 4.08 0.68 13.10
CA ILE A 567 4.25 1.21 14.47
C ILE A 567 4.48 2.72 14.36
N HIS A 568 3.58 3.50 14.94
CA HIS A 568 3.61 4.96 14.89
C HIS A 568 2.85 5.54 16.08
N GLU A 569 3.31 6.66 16.65
CA GLU A 569 2.69 7.28 17.82
C GLU A 569 1.19 7.60 17.62
N TYR A 570 0.77 8.20 16.49
CA TYR A 570 -0.65 8.47 16.21
C TYR A 570 -1.53 7.22 16.07
N LYS A 571 -0.94 6.05 15.80
CA LYS A 571 -1.67 4.76 15.73
C LYS A 571 -1.88 4.14 17.12
N ARG A 572 -1.30 4.77 18.14
CA ARG A 572 -1.51 4.54 19.58
C ARG A 572 -1.37 3.07 20.01
N GLN A 573 -0.36 2.36 19.51
CA GLN A 573 0.04 1.08 20.14
C GLN A 573 0.41 1.28 21.62
N LEU A 574 0.82 2.48 22.03
CA LEU A 574 1.04 2.84 23.43
C LEU A 574 -0.25 2.84 24.27
N LEU A 575 -1.37 3.33 23.73
CA LEU A 575 -2.69 3.25 24.39
C LEU A 575 -3.08 1.79 24.63
N ASN A 576 -2.85 0.92 23.65
CA ASN A 576 -3.09 -0.50 23.80
C ASN A 576 -2.16 -1.14 24.84
N ALA A 577 -0.86 -0.80 24.85
CA ALA A 577 0.09 -1.26 25.86
C ALA A 577 -0.34 -0.88 27.29
N LEU A 578 -0.77 0.36 27.51
CA LEU A 578 -1.28 0.81 28.82
C LEU A 578 -2.54 0.06 29.25
N HIS A 579 -3.45 -0.24 28.30
CA HIS A 579 -4.63 -1.05 28.59
C HIS A 579 -4.24 -2.49 28.98
N ILE A 580 -3.28 -3.11 28.30
CA ILE A 580 -2.77 -4.44 28.66
C ILE A 580 -2.22 -4.41 30.10
N ILE A 581 -1.46 -3.39 30.49
CA ILE A 581 -0.93 -3.23 31.85
C ILE A 581 -2.07 -3.06 32.87
N ALA A 582 -3.09 -2.27 32.56
CA ALA A 582 -4.25 -2.09 33.44
C ALA A 582 -5.07 -3.39 33.59
N LEU A 583 -5.24 -4.15 32.51
CA LEU A 583 -5.91 -5.44 32.54
C LEU A 583 -5.11 -6.48 33.35
N TYR A 584 -3.78 -6.50 33.18
CA TYR A 584 -2.89 -7.33 33.98
C TYR A 584 -3.06 -7.04 35.48
N GLN A 585 -3.05 -5.76 35.89
CA GLN A 585 -3.29 -5.38 37.29
C GLN A 585 -4.68 -5.79 37.78
N ARG A 586 -5.72 -5.63 36.96
CA ARG A 586 -7.08 -6.05 37.31
C ARG A 586 -7.17 -7.56 37.56
N LEU A 587 -6.54 -8.37 36.70
CA LEU A 587 -6.51 -9.83 36.87
C LEU A 587 -5.68 -10.26 38.09
N LYS A 588 -4.64 -9.49 38.47
CA LYS A 588 -3.88 -9.73 39.71
C LYS A 588 -4.69 -9.39 40.96
N ALA A 589 -5.52 -8.34 40.89
CA ALA A 589 -6.35 -7.90 42.00
C ALA A 589 -7.58 -8.79 42.21
N ASP A 590 -8.11 -9.38 41.13
CA ASP A 590 -9.22 -10.33 41.16
C ASP A 590 -8.89 -11.64 40.40
N PRO A 591 -8.02 -12.50 40.95
CA PRO A 591 -7.59 -13.72 40.27
C PRO A 591 -8.71 -14.74 40.06
N ASP A 592 -9.79 -14.69 40.83
CA ASP A 592 -10.92 -15.61 40.71
C ASP A 592 -12.10 -14.99 39.92
N GLY A 593 -11.94 -13.74 39.46
CA GLY A 593 -12.93 -13.04 38.66
C GLY A 593 -13.19 -13.73 37.31
N ASP A 594 -14.47 -13.76 36.92
CA ASP A 594 -14.91 -14.29 35.63
C ASP A 594 -14.55 -13.31 34.50
N HIS A 595 -13.31 -13.41 34.01
CA HIS A 595 -12.79 -12.64 32.88
C HIS A 595 -12.51 -13.57 31.70
N PRO A 596 -13.12 -13.34 30.51
CA PRO A 596 -12.80 -14.10 29.31
C PRO A 596 -11.30 -14.00 28.97
N ALA A 597 -10.70 -15.12 28.58
CA ALA A 597 -9.31 -15.16 28.16
C ALA A 597 -9.08 -14.29 26.92
N ARG A 598 -7.96 -13.58 26.87
CA ARG A 598 -7.59 -12.66 25.78
C ARG A 598 -6.15 -12.88 25.32
N THR A 599 -5.98 -12.93 24.01
CA THR A 599 -4.67 -12.81 23.36
C THR A 599 -4.61 -11.48 22.62
N PHE A 600 -3.71 -10.59 23.04
CA PHE A 600 -3.40 -9.37 22.29
C PHE A 600 -2.31 -9.68 21.27
N LEU A 601 -2.65 -9.58 19.99
CA LEU A 601 -1.72 -9.76 18.89
C LEU A 601 -1.36 -8.40 18.29
N VAL A 602 -0.09 -8.03 18.39
CA VAL A 602 0.47 -6.84 17.74
C VAL A 602 1.39 -7.28 16.61
N ALA A 603 1.27 -6.66 15.43
CA ALA A 603 2.21 -6.89 14.33
C ALA A 603 2.43 -5.59 13.56
N GLY A 604 3.68 -5.26 13.30
CA GLY A 604 4.03 -4.01 12.61
C GLY A 604 5.52 -3.74 12.58
N LYS A 605 5.94 -2.94 11.60
CA LYS A 605 7.31 -2.45 11.45
C LYS A 605 7.40 -0.97 11.88
N ALA A 606 8.47 -0.60 12.58
CA ALA A 606 8.85 0.79 12.80
C ALA A 606 9.80 1.24 11.68
N ALA A 607 9.72 2.49 11.22
CA ALA A 607 10.70 3.00 10.25
C ALA A 607 12.13 2.98 10.85
N PRO A 608 13.20 2.74 10.07
CA PRO A 608 14.54 2.52 10.62
C PRO A 608 15.07 3.69 11.47
N GLY A 609 14.74 4.93 11.09
CA GLY A 609 15.11 6.15 11.82
C GLY A 609 14.16 6.55 12.95
N TYR A 610 13.03 5.85 13.14
CA TYR A 610 12.00 6.25 14.10
C TYR A 610 12.23 5.61 15.46
N LEU A 611 13.11 6.23 16.25
CA LEU A 611 13.56 5.71 17.55
C LEU A 611 12.41 5.48 18.53
N ARG A 612 11.45 6.42 18.65
CA ARG A 612 10.28 6.28 19.54
C ARG A 612 9.41 5.06 19.17
N ALA A 613 9.14 4.86 17.88
CA ALA A 613 8.38 3.68 17.42
C ALA A 613 9.12 2.36 17.69
N LYS A 614 10.45 2.33 17.54
CA LYS A 614 11.27 1.15 17.94
C LYS A 614 11.24 0.92 19.45
N HIS A 615 11.26 1.99 20.24
CA HIS A 615 11.16 1.90 21.68
C HIS A 615 9.81 1.31 22.12
N LEU A 616 8.72 1.65 21.42
CA LEU A 616 7.40 1.07 21.65
C LEU A 616 7.33 -0.43 21.32
N ILE A 617 8.01 -0.90 20.27
CA ILE A 617 8.14 -2.35 20.00
C ILE A 617 8.82 -3.04 21.19
N HIS A 618 9.91 -2.47 21.69
CA HIS A 618 10.64 -3.00 22.83
C HIS A 618 9.78 -3.06 24.09
N LEU A 619 9.01 -1.99 24.36
CA LEU A 619 8.04 -1.97 25.47
C LEU A 619 7.00 -3.10 25.37
N ILE A 620 6.46 -3.37 24.17
CA ILE A 620 5.47 -4.44 24.00
C ILE A 620 6.09 -5.82 24.28
N HIS A 621 7.35 -6.04 23.87
CA HIS A 621 8.07 -7.27 24.20
C HIS A 621 8.36 -7.42 25.69
N ASP A 622 8.76 -6.34 26.37
CA ASP A 622 9.03 -6.34 27.81
C ASP A 622 7.74 -6.50 28.64
N ILE A 623 6.60 -5.98 28.17
CA ILE A 623 5.28 -6.30 28.75
C ILE A 623 4.95 -7.78 28.55
N ALA A 624 5.17 -8.31 27.34
CA ALA A 624 4.86 -9.69 27.01
C ALA A 624 5.68 -10.70 27.84
N SER A 625 6.96 -10.42 28.10
CA SER A 625 7.83 -11.32 28.89
C SER A 625 7.32 -11.50 30.33
N ILE A 626 6.82 -10.43 30.96
CA ILE A 626 6.26 -10.50 32.30
C ILE A 626 4.86 -11.14 32.28
N VAL A 627 3.97 -10.64 31.43
CA VAL A 627 2.54 -11.07 31.40
C VAL A 627 2.39 -12.54 31.03
N ASN A 628 3.17 -13.02 30.06
CA ASN A 628 3.05 -14.39 29.57
C ASN A 628 3.69 -15.42 30.51
N GLU A 629 4.55 -14.98 31.44
CA GLU A 629 5.21 -15.86 32.42
C GLU A 629 4.52 -15.86 33.79
N ASP A 630 3.71 -14.84 34.13
CA ASP A 630 3.04 -14.75 35.42
C ASP A 630 2.01 -15.89 35.61
N PRO A 631 2.20 -16.78 36.60
CA PRO A 631 1.31 -17.92 36.82
C PRO A 631 -0.12 -17.53 37.23
N VAL A 632 -0.36 -16.30 37.67
CA VAL A 632 -1.70 -15.81 38.06
C VAL A 632 -2.52 -15.39 36.84
N THR A 633 -1.87 -14.88 35.79
CA THR A 633 -2.56 -14.23 34.65
C THR A 633 -2.34 -14.91 33.31
N ARG A 634 -1.26 -15.67 33.11
CA ARG A 634 -0.84 -16.19 31.80
C ARG A 634 -1.88 -17.05 31.06
N ASP A 635 -2.78 -17.70 31.79
CA ASP A 635 -3.84 -18.54 31.20
C ASP A 635 -5.07 -17.70 30.75
N ARG A 636 -5.12 -16.41 31.11
CA ARG A 636 -6.22 -15.49 30.79
C ARG A 636 -5.79 -14.26 30.00
N LEU A 637 -4.52 -13.87 30.08
CA LEU A 637 -3.97 -12.74 29.36
C LEU A 637 -2.65 -13.13 28.74
N ARG A 638 -2.59 -13.01 27.42
CA ARG A 638 -1.39 -13.27 26.64
C ARG A 638 -1.12 -12.11 25.67
N VAL A 639 0.14 -11.79 25.48
CA VAL A 639 0.60 -10.74 24.57
C VAL A 639 1.56 -11.36 23.56
N VAL A 640 1.25 -11.24 22.28
CA VAL A 640 2.03 -11.81 21.18
C VAL A 640 2.41 -10.68 20.22
N PHE A 641 3.71 -10.53 19.98
CA PHE A 641 4.21 -9.66 18.92
C PHE A 641 4.68 -10.52 17.75
N ALA A 642 3.94 -10.51 16.64
CA ALA A 642 4.30 -11.27 15.45
C ALA A 642 5.28 -10.46 14.57
N PRO A 643 6.53 -10.94 14.38
CA PRO A 643 7.56 -10.18 13.67
C PRO A 643 7.35 -10.20 12.16
N ASN A 644 8.02 -9.29 11.47
CA ASN A 644 8.08 -9.19 10.01
C ASN A 644 6.71 -9.11 9.32
N TYR A 645 5.81 -8.31 9.87
CA TYR A 645 4.48 -8.10 9.29
C TYR A 645 4.54 -7.78 7.78
N SER A 646 3.86 -8.63 7.00
CA SER A 646 3.79 -8.64 5.54
C SER A 646 2.35 -8.87 5.07
N VAL A 647 2.13 -8.98 3.76
CA VAL A 647 0.81 -9.36 3.23
C VAL A 647 0.48 -10.79 3.61
N THR A 648 1.43 -11.72 3.45
CA THR A 648 1.28 -13.12 3.85
C THR A 648 0.88 -13.24 5.32
N LEU A 649 1.60 -12.60 6.24
CA LEU A 649 1.24 -12.68 7.66
C LEU A 649 -0.15 -12.07 7.93
N ALA A 650 -0.51 -11.00 7.22
CA ALA A 650 -1.84 -10.42 7.32
C ALA A 650 -2.96 -11.36 6.81
N GLU A 651 -2.72 -12.13 5.75
CA GLU A 651 -3.65 -13.14 5.21
C GLU A 651 -3.98 -14.21 6.26
N HIS A 652 -3.08 -14.53 7.19
CA HIS A 652 -3.37 -15.43 8.33
C HIS A 652 -4.06 -14.72 9.50
N ILE A 653 -3.61 -13.51 9.88
CA ILE A 653 -4.13 -12.85 11.10
C ILE A 653 -5.56 -12.34 10.91
N ILE A 654 -5.86 -11.78 9.75
CA ILE A 654 -7.16 -11.12 9.47
C ILE A 654 -8.35 -12.07 9.65
N PRO A 655 -8.41 -13.26 9.00
CA PRO A 655 -9.55 -14.16 9.16
C PRO A 655 -9.66 -14.73 10.58
N ALA A 656 -8.56 -14.81 11.34
CA ALA A 656 -8.54 -15.30 12.72
C ALA A 656 -8.97 -14.25 13.78
N SER A 657 -8.96 -12.96 13.45
CA SER A 657 -9.15 -11.89 14.45
C SER A 657 -10.60 -11.79 14.93
N ASP A 658 -10.81 -11.70 16.25
CA ASP A 658 -12.12 -11.45 16.86
C ASP A 658 -12.37 -9.94 17.03
N VAL A 659 -11.36 -9.21 17.51
CA VAL A 659 -11.40 -7.75 17.70
C VAL A 659 -10.34 -7.06 16.85
N SER A 660 -10.74 -5.99 16.18
CA SER A 660 -9.90 -5.13 15.35
C SER A 660 -9.65 -3.80 16.07
N LEU A 661 -8.41 -3.53 16.47
CA LEU A 661 -8.04 -2.27 17.13
C LEU A 661 -7.72 -1.17 16.11
N GLN A 662 -8.64 -0.22 15.98
CA GLN A 662 -8.58 0.92 15.05
C GLN A 662 -8.56 2.24 15.81
N ILE A 663 -7.53 2.37 16.65
CA ILE A 663 -7.49 3.32 17.77
C ILE A 663 -6.65 4.56 17.49
N SER A 664 -6.54 5.06 16.26
CA SER A 664 -5.82 6.32 16.01
C SER A 664 -6.50 7.51 16.71
N LEU A 665 -5.75 8.59 16.96
CA LEU A 665 -6.36 9.83 17.45
C LEU A 665 -7.26 10.42 16.35
N ALA A 666 -8.48 10.83 16.69
CA ALA A 666 -9.41 11.38 15.70
C ALA A 666 -8.80 12.57 14.92
N GLY A 667 -8.90 12.52 13.59
CA GLY A 667 -8.31 13.48 12.66
C GLY A 667 -6.89 13.14 12.19
N THR A 668 -6.32 11.97 12.56
CA THR A 668 -4.94 11.60 12.18
C THR A 668 -4.84 10.50 11.14
N GLU A 669 -5.72 9.49 11.16
CA GLU A 669 -5.75 8.45 10.13
C GLU A 669 -6.60 8.91 8.94
N ALA A 670 -5.97 9.04 7.77
CA ALA A 670 -6.66 9.50 6.56
C ALA A 670 -7.83 8.60 6.14
N SER A 671 -7.71 7.29 6.36
CA SER A 671 -8.75 6.32 6.00
C SER A 671 -8.52 5.02 6.79
N GLY A 672 -7.40 4.35 6.55
CA GLY A 672 -7.15 3.02 7.04
C GLY A 672 -7.83 1.97 6.16
N THR A 673 -7.10 0.92 5.79
CA THR A 673 -7.63 -0.21 5.01
C THR A 673 -7.56 -1.54 5.77
N GLY A 674 -6.83 -1.59 6.88
CA GLY A 674 -6.80 -2.78 7.76
C GLY A 674 -8.14 -3.01 8.45
N ASN A 675 -8.81 -1.93 8.85
CA ASN A 675 -10.18 -1.93 9.39
C ASN A 675 -11.17 -2.62 8.44
N MET A 676 -11.14 -2.28 7.14
CA MET A 676 -12.03 -2.86 6.13
C MET A 676 -11.84 -4.38 6.00
N LYS A 677 -10.58 -4.85 5.96
CA LYS A 677 -10.23 -6.27 5.83
C LYS A 677 -10.68 -7.09 7.04
N LEU A 678 -10.47 -6.53 8.24
CA LEU A 678 -10.85 -7.18 9.49
C LEU A 678 -12.37 -7.26 9.62
N ALA A 679 -13.09 -6.17 9.35
CA ALA A 679 -14.55 -6.14 9.39
C ALA A 679 -15.20 -7.08 8.37
N MET A 680 -14.71 -7.13 7.12
CA MET A 680 -15.24 -8.07 6.11
C MET A 680 -14.99 -9.55 6.44
N ASN A 681 -14.04 -9.85 7.32
CA ASN A 681 -13.79 -11.19 7.86
C ASN A 681 -14.45 -11.41 9.25
N GLY A 682 -15.38 -10.54 9.65
CA GLY A 682 -16.19 -10.69 10.85
C GLY A 682 -15.51 -10.29 12.17
N ALA A 683 -14.36 -9.60 12.14
CA ALA A 683 -13.80 -9.02 13.36
C ALA A 683 -14.57 -7.75 13.75
N LEU A 684 -14.94 -7.63 15.03
CA LEU A 684 -15.62 -6.44 15.54
C LEU A 684 -14.62 -5.32 15.82
N THR A 685 -14.97 -4.10 15.42
CA THR A 685 -14.04 -2.97 15.54
C THR A 685 -14.18 -2.25 16.86
N VAL A 686 -13.06 -2.07 17.56
CA VAL A 686 -12.90 -1.09 18.64
C VAL A 686 -12.12 0.08 18.06
N GLY A 687 -12.76 1.24 17.96
CA GLY A 687 -12.15 2.37 17.25
C GLY A 687 -12.72 3.73 17.59
N THR A 688 -11.98 4.75 17.18
CA THR A 688 -12.37 6.17 17.25
C THR A 688 -13.16 6.60 16.01
N LEU A 689 -13.81 7.76 16.07
CA LEU A 689 -14.39 8.44 14.91
C LEU A 689 -13.28 9.08 14.05
N ASP A 690 -12.53 8.23 13.36
CA ASP A 690 -11.39 8.62 12.53
C ASP A 690 -11.35 7.86 11.21
N GLY A 691 -10.85 8.51 10.15
CA GLY A 691 -10.72 7.91 8.81
C GLY A 691 -11.99 7.18 8.35
N ALA A 692 -11.80 5.95 7.85
CA ALA A 692 -12.88 5.10 7.35
C ALA A 692 -13.64 4.38 8.48
N ASN A 693 -13.26 4.51 9.76
CA ASN A 693 -14.05 3.93 10.85
C ASN A 693 -15.46 4.53 10.91
N ILE A 694 -15.59 5.82 10.56
CA ILE A 694 -16.89 6.51 10.51
C ILE A 694 -17.78 5.84 9.46
N GLU A 695 -17.27 5.69 8.25
CA GLU A 695 -18.00 5.08 7.14
C GLU A 695 -18.31 3.59 7.43
N ILE A 696 -17.38 2.85 8.05
CA ILE A 696 -17.61 1.46 8.47
C ILE A 696 -18.73 1.40 9.49
N ARG A 697 -18.68 2.24 10.54
CA ARG A 697 -19.71 2.31 11.57
C ARG A 697 -21.09 2.63 10.98
N ASP A 698 -21.15 3.57 10.03
CA ASP A 698 -22.40 3.93 9.36
C ASP A 698 -22.93 2.78 8.50
N ALA A 699 -22.05 2.02 7.84
CA ALA A 699 -22.42 0.86 7.02
C ALA A 699 -22.89 -0.34 7.86
N VAL A 700 -22.15 -0.69 8.91
CA VAL A 700 -22.45 -1.87 9.75
C VAL A 700 -23.52 -1.60 10.80
N GLY A 701 -23.79 -0.33 11.12
CA GLY A 701 -24.69 0.09 12.19
C GLY A 701 -23.94 0.37 13.49
N ALA A 702 -24.33 1.43 14.19
CA ALA A 702 -23.71 1.88 15.43
C ALA A 702 -23.70 0.79 16.52
N GLU A 703 -24.71 -0.07 16.53
CA GLU A 703 -24.87 -1.18 17.45
C GLU A 703 -23.89 -2.35 17.21
N ASN A 704 -23.22 -2.38 16.05
CA ASN A 704 -22.27 -3.43 15.64
C ASN A 704 -20.81 -2.94 15.64
N PHE A 705 -20.53 -1.80 16.31
CA PHE A 705 -19.22 -1.15 16.37
C PHE A 705 -18.95 -0.60 17.79
N PHE A 706 -17.77 -0.87 18.35
CA PHE A 706 -17.40 -0.40 19.68
C PHE A 706 -16.68 0.95 19.60
N LEU A 707 -17.45 2.03 19.74
CA LEU A 707 -16.95 3.39 19.68
C LEU A 707 -16.40 3.86 21.05
N PHE A 708 -15.26 4.55 21.00
CA PHE A 708 -14.72 5.30 22.14
C PHE A 708 -13.92 6.52 21.68
N GLY A 709 -13.55 7.35 22.64
CA GLY A 709 -12.61 8.45 22.51
C GLY A 709 -13.25 9.74 22.00
N MET A 710 -12.41 10.76 21.92
CA MET A 710 -12.77 12.08 21.41
C MET A 710 -13.01 12.06 19.90
N ASP A 711 -13.94 12.90 19.43
CA ASP A 711 -14.04 13.29 18.02
C ASP A 711 -12.99 14.36 17.65
N THR A 712 -12.84 14.64 16.35
CA THR A 712 -11.84 15.60 15.85
C THR A 712 -12.03 16.99 16.45
N ASP A 713 -13.26 17.44 16.68
CA ASP A 713 -13.51 18.77 17.25
C ASP A 713 -13.15 18.84 18.74
N ALA A 714 -13.39 17.77 19.50
CA ALA A 714 -12.97 17.65 20.89
C ALA A 714 -11.46 17.63 21.02
N VAL A 715 -10.74 16.95 20.11
CA VAL A 715 -9.27 17.00 20.03
C VAL A 715 -8.80 18.44 19.83
N GLU A 716 -9.34 19.16 18.84
CA GLU A 716 -8.93 20.56 18.58
C GLU A 716 -9.24 21.50 19.74
N ARG A 717 -10.46 21.45 20.28
CA ARG A 717 -10.84 22.25 21.44
C ARG A 717 -9.89 22.03 22.61
N ARG A 718 -9.44 20.79 22.80
CA ARG A 718 -8.56 20.41 23.90
C ARG A 718 -7.12 20.87 23.66
N ARG A 719 -6.60 20.77 22.44
CA ARG A 719 -5.31 21.38 22.07
C ARG A 719 -5.36 22.90 22.31
N ALA A 720 -6.39 23.57 21.80
CA ALA A 720 -6.57 25.02 21.92
C ALA A 720 -6.70 25.49 23.38
N ALA A 721 -7.27 24.68 24.26
CA ALA A 721 -7.42 24.97 25.69
C ALA A 721 -6.13 24.75 26.50
N GLY A 722 -5.03 24.31 25.89
CA GLY A 722 -3.79 23.96 26.59
C GLY A 722 -3.88 22.60 27.26
N TYR A 723 -3.91 21.53 26.45
CA TYR A 723 -3.96 20.14 26.91
C TYR A 723 -2.87 19.85 27.96
N ALA A 724 -3.30 19.37 29.13
CA ALA A 724 -2.43 18.99 30.24
C ALA A 724 -2.69 17.52 30.62
N PRO A 725 -1.82 16.58 30.19
CA PRO A 725 -2.10 15.15 30.36
C PRO A 725 -2.06 14.69 31.83
N GLN A 726 -1.24 15.32 32.68
CA GLN A 726 -1.17 15.00 34.12
C GLN A 726 -2.54 15.05 34.82
N HIS A 727 -3.43 15.95 34.42
CA HIS A 727 -4.81 16.04 34.97
C HIS A 727 -5.63 14.76 34.77
N PHE A 728 -5.38 14.03 33.68
CA PHE A 728 -6.08 12.77 33.41
C PHE A 728 -5.46 11.62 34.17
N ILE A 729 -4.14 11.62 34.30
CA ILE A 729 -3.42 10.67 35.14
C ILE A 729 -3.91 10.79 36.59
N ASP A 730 -4.01 12.01 37.13
CA ASP A 730 -4.43 12.26 38.51
C ASP A 730 -5.88 11.80 38.80
N ARG A 731 -6.72 11.79 37.77
CA ARG A 731 -8.15 11.42 37.87
C ARG A 731 -8.43 9.95 37.60
N SER A 732 -7.50 9.22 37.00
CA SER A 732 -7.65 7.83 36.63
C SER A 732 -6.71 6.95 37.47
N PRO A 733 -7.22 6.29 38.53
CA PRO A 733 -6.41 5.38 39.33
C PRO A 733 -5.77 4.27 38.51
N ALA A 734 -6.47 3.77 37.48
CA ALA A 734 -5.97 2.72 36.60
C ALA A 734 -4.81 3.22 35.71
N LEU A 735 -4.94 4.42 35.14
CA LEU A 735 -3.86 5.04 34.34
C LEU A 735 -2.65 5.36 35.21
N ALA A 736 -2.86 5.98 36.37
CA ALA A 736 -1.79 6.31 37.31
C ALA A 736 -1.03 5.06 37.76
N ALA A 737 -1.74 3.96 38.04
CA ALA A 737 -1.11 2.70 38.41
C ALA A 737 -0.33 2.06 37.23
N ALA A 738 -0.90 2.07 36.02
CA ALA A 738 -0.21 1.56 34.83
C ALA A 738 1.08 2.34 34.51
N ILE A 739 1.02 3.68 34.57
CA ILE A 739 2.20 4.53 34.41
C ILE A 739 3.19 4.31 35.56
N GLY A 740 2.72 4.14 36.80
CA GLY A 740 3.55 3.85 37.96
C GLY A 740 4.33 2.54 37.84
N LEU A 741 3.76 1.50 37.21
CA LEU A 741 4.49 0.26 36.93
C LEU A 741 5.60 0.44 35.88
N LEU A 742 5.36 1.29 34.87
CA LEU A 742 6.40 1.64 33.89
C LEU A 742 7.52 2.46 34.54
N GLU A 743 7.15 3.46 35.33
CA GLU A 743 8.08 4.34 36.05
C GLU A 743 8.90 3.58 37.10
N GLY A 744 8.30 2.58 37.76
CA GLY A 744 8.97 1.72 38.74
C GLY A 744 9.83 0.61 38.14
N GLY A 745 9.95 0.51 36.80
CA GLY A 745 10.77 -0.50 36.14
C GLY A 745 10.21 -1.92 36.18
N CYS A 746 8.90 -2.11 36.42
CA CYS A 746 8.28 -3.44 36.54
C CYS A 746 8.53 -4.33 35.32
N PHE A 747 8.55 -3.74 34.13
CA PHE A 747 8.72 -4.45 32.85
C PHE A 747 10.17 -4.47 32.37
N SER A 748 11.08 -3.76 33.05
CA SER A 748 12.50 -3.71 32.72
C SER A 748 13.34 -3.75 34.00
N PRO A 749 13.29 -4.83 34.80
CA PRO A 749 13.93 -4.87 36.12
C PRO A 749 15.46 -4.72 36.08
N GLU A 750 16.10 -5.10 34.96
CA GLU A 750 17.54 -4.92 34.73
C GLU A 750 17.93 -3.48 34.34
N ASP A 751 16.95 -2.67 33.94
CA ASP A 751 17.09 -1.29 33.48
C ASP A 751 15.83 -0.49 33.85
N PRO A 752 15.64 -0.16 35.15
CA PRO A 752 14.39 0.44 35.62
C PRO A 752 14.09 1.81 34.99
N GLU A 753 15.12 2.51 34.49
CA GLU A 753 15.00 3.83 33.89
C GLU A 753 14.61 3.80 32.40
N ARG A 754 14.60 2.60 31.78
CA ARG A 754 14.40 2.41 30.33
C ARG A 754 13.23 3.21 29.75
N TYR A 755 12.09 3.22 30.45
CA TYR A 755 10.84 3.79 29.94
C TYR A 755 10.51 5.18 30.50
N LEU A 756 11.44 5.82 31.22
CA LEU A 756 11.21 7.15 31.79
C LEU A 756 10.95 8.22 30.72
N ASP A 757 11.53 8.09 29.53
CA ASP A 757 11.23 9.00 28.41
C ASP A 757 9.78 8.90 27.96
N ILE A 758 9.22 7.68 27.90
CA ILE A 758 7.80 7.46 27.56
C ILE A 758 6.90 8.00 28.67
N VAL A 759 7.26 7.76 29.94
CA VAL A 759 6.52 8.28 31.10
C VAL A 759 6.55 9.81 31.12
N GLY A 760 7.71 10.42 30.88
CA GLY A 760 7.87 11.87 30.80
C GLY A 760 7.02 12.48 29.68
N ASP A 761 7.01 11.86 28.50
CA ASP A 761 6.16 12.29 27.39
C ASP A 761 4.67 12.19 27.75
N LEU A 762 4.22 11.07 28.35
CA LEU A 762 2.84 10.90 28.82
C LEU A 762 2.42 11.91 29.90
N ARG A 763 3.34 12.37 30.75
CA ARG A 763 3.07 13.34 31.83
C ARG A 763 3.10 14.80 31.37
N HIS A 764 3.83 15.11 30.30
CA HIS A 764 4.12 16.50 29.93
C HIS A 764 3.68 16.90 28.52
N HIS A 765 3.71 15.99 27.55
CA HIS A 765 3.49 16.30 26.14
C HIS A 765 2.28 15.56 25.57
N ASP A 766 2.29 14.23 25.62
CA ASP A 766 1.27 13.31 25.13
C ASP A 766 0.60 13.81 23.84
N GLU A 767 1.42 13.97 22.79
CA GLU A 767 1.01 14.63 21.54
C GLU A 767 -0.26 14.02 20.96
N TYR A 768 -0.46 12.71 21.13
CA TYR A 768 -1.57 11.94 20.58
C TYR A 768 -2.67 11.62 21.60
N MET A 769 -2.69 12.35 22.72
CA MET A 769 -3.76 12.32 23.72
C MET A 769 -4.10 10.90 24.21
N VAL A 770 -3.09 10.07 24.41
CA VAL A 770 -3.21 8.72 24.97
C VAL A 770 -3.87 8.78 26.35
N CYS A 771 -3.44 9.70 27.21
CA CYS A 771 -3.99 9.87 28.55
C CYS A 771 -5.46 10.33 28.52
N ALA A 772 -5.85 11.10 27.50
CA ALA A 772 -7.19 11.66 27.43
C ALA A 772 -8.28 10.65 27.11
N ASP A 773 -7.98 9.69 26.22
CA ASP A 773 -8.93 8.67 25.77
C ASP A 773 -8.87 7.39 26.61
N PHE A 774 -7.90 7.28 27.54
CA PHE A 774 -7.61 6.02 28.25
C PHE A 774 -8.82 5.44 29.00
N ASP A 775 -9.50 6.24 29.82
CA ASP A 775 -10.63 5.73 30.62
C ASP A 775 -11.82 5.30 29.75
N ASP A 776 -12.09 6.03 28.66
CA ASP A 776 -13.16 5.66 27.73
C ASP A 776 -12.79 4.41 26.92
N TYR A 777 -11.51 4.21 26.63
CA TYR A 777 -11.00 2.97 26.04
C TYR A 777 -11.17 1.78 26.97
N LEU A 778 -10.92 1.93 28.28
CA LEU A 778 -11.18 0.88 29.28
C LEU A 778 -12.68 0.53 29.35
N ARG A 779 -13.56 1.54 29.43
CA ARG A 779 -15.02 1.35 29.39
C ARG A 779 -15.45 0.58 28.15
N CYS A 780 -14.90 0.94 27.00
CA CYS A 780 -15.19 0.26 25.73
C CYS A 780 -14.76 -1.21 25.76
N HIS A 781 -13.60 -1.53 26.34
CA HIS A 781 -13.17 -2.91 26.52
C HIS A 781 -14.01 -3.71 27.55
N ASP A 782 -14.61 -3.05 28.53
CA ASP A 782 -15.62 -3.68 29.41
C ASP A 782 -16.87 -4.05 28.63
N GLU A 783 -17.34 -3.17 27.74
CA GLU A 783 -18.47 -3.44 26.83
C GLU A 783 -18.18 -4.61 25.90
N VAL A 784 -16.98 -4.65 25.29
CA VAL A 784 -16.51 -5.80 24.50
C VAL A 784 -16.58 -7.09 25.32
N THR A 785 -16.14 -7.07 26.59
CA THR A 785 -16.22 -8.24 27.47
C THR A 785 -17.65 -8.71 27.66
N GLN A 786 -18.57 -7.79 27.93
CA GLN A 786 -19.97 -8.12 28.18
C GLN A 786 -20.61 -8.74 26.94
N VAL A 787 -20.33 -8.19 25.75
CA VAL A 787 -20.89 -8.71 24.51
C VAL A 787 -20.23 -10.03 24.09
N TYR A 788 -18.94 -10.22 24.31
CA TYR A 788 -18.26 -11.49 24.01
C TYR A 788 -18.80 -12.66 24.84
N ARG A 789 -19.30 -12.41 26.07
CA ARG A 789 -19.99 -13.43 26.88
C ARG A 789 -21.35 -13.83 26.29
N ASP A 790 -22.03 -12.92 25.59
CA ASP A 790 -23.26 -13.20 24.87
C ASP A 790 -22.92 -13.66 23.45
N THR A 791 -22.63 -14.96 23.31
CA THR A 791 -22.17 -15.55 22.05
C THR A 791 -23.16 -15.31 20.90
N SER A 792 -24.47 -15.36 21.16
CA SER A 792 -25.50 -15.09 20.15
C SER A 792 -25.43 -13.64 19.66
N ARG A 793 -25.32 -12.67 20.59
CA ARG A 793 -25.18 -11.25 20.22
C ARG A 793 -23.86 -10.99 19.50
N TRP A 794 -22.75 -11.56 19.98
CA TRP A 794 -21.44 -11.43 19.35
C TRP A 794 -21.47 -11.89 17.88
N GLN A 795 -21.96 -13.11 17.64
CA GLN A 795 -22.02 -13.66 16.28
C GLN A 795 -23.00 -12.88 15.40
N ALA A 796 -24.12 -12.39 15.93
CA ALA A 796 -25.03 -11.52 15.19
C ALA A 796 -24.34 -10.21 14.73
N MET A 797 -23.49 -9.61 15.57
CA MET A 797 -22.69 -8.44 15.20
C MET A 797 -21.64 -8.80 14.13
N CYS A 798 -20.99 -9.96 14.25
CA CYS A 798 -20.03 -10.45 13.24
C CYS A 798 -20.70 -10.62 11.87
N LEU A 799 -21.88 -11.24 11.84
CA LEU A 799 -22.70 -11.40 10.63
C LEU A 799 -23.04 -10.04 10.01
N ALA A 800 -23.48 -9.06 10.82
CA ALA A 800 -23.81 -7.72 10.32
C ALA A 800 -22.59 -7.02 9.70
N ASN A 801 -21.40 -7.18 10.29
CA ASN A 801 -20.16 -6.66 9.71
C ASN A 801 -19.86 -7.35 8.38
N ILE A 802 -19.88 -8.67 8.31
CA ILE A 802 -19.65 -9.42 7.05
C ILE A 802 -20.62 -8.98 5.95
N ALA A 803 -21.91 -8.93 6.27
CA ALA A 803 -22.99 -8.68 5.31
C ALA A 803 -23.00 -7.25 4.75
N ARG A 804 -22.55 -6.26 5.53
CA ARG A 804 -22.75 -4.83 5.20
C ARG A 804 -21.50 -4.14 4.65
N MET A 805 -20.38 -4.86 4.49
CA MET A 805 -19.09 -4.29 4.07
C MET A 805 -18.88 -4.16 2.55
N GLY A 806 -19.89 -4.44 1.72
CA GLY A 806 -19.74 -4.42 0.25
C GLY A 806 -19.27 -3.09 -0.35
N GLY A 807 -19.65 -1.96 0.25
CA GLY A 807 -19.20 -0.62 -0.18
C GLY A 807 -17.70 -0.35 -0.01
N PHE A 808 -16.96 -1.23 0.66
CA PHE A 808 -15.51 -1.14 0.86
C PHE A 808 -14.70 -2.08 -0.05
N SER A 809 -15.35 -2.68 -1.05
CA SER A 809 -14.62 -3.31 -2.16
C SER A 809 -13.85 -2.25 -2.94
N SER A 810 -12.58 -2.52 -3.27
CA SER A 810 -11.82 -1.63 -4.16
C SER A 810 -12.41 -1.55 -5.58
N ASP A 811 -13.28 -2.48 -5.97
CA ASP A 811 -14.02 -2.38 -7.23
C ASP A 811 -14.95 -1.16 -7.25
N GLU A 812 -15.64 -0.88 -6.13
CA GLU A 812 -16.50 0.31 -6.01
C GLU A 812 -15.65 1.58 -6.13
N THR A 813 -14.53 1.63 -5.41
CA THR A 813 -13.60 2.75 -5.48
C THR A 813 -13.11 2.96 -6.92
N ILE A 814 -12.69 1.90 -7.61
CA ILE A 814 -12.19 1.98 -8.99
C ILE A 814 -13.27 2.38 -9.99
N ARG A 815 -14.52 1.88 -9.87
CA ARG A 815 -15.62 2.34 -10.73
C ARG A 815 -15.85 3.85 -10.57
N ARG A 816 -15.79 4.36 -9.34
CA ARG A 816 -15.90 5.80 -9.08
C ARG A 816 -14.73 6.60 -9.64
N TYR A 817 -13.50 6.12 -9.51
CA TYR A 817 -12.34 6.75 -10.15
C TYR A 817 -12.48 6.77 -11.69
N ALA A 818 -12.86 5.63 -12.28
CA ALA A 818 -13.02 5.48 -13.72
C ALA A 818 -14.09 6.43 -14.29
N ASN A 819 -15.23 6.56 -13.61
CA ASN A 819 -16.36 7.36 -14.05
C ASN A 819 -16.21 8.86 -13.74
N GLU A 820 -15.72 9.20 -12.54
CA GLU A 820 -15.73 10.58 -12.05
C GLU A 820 -14.41 11.33 -12.31
N ILE A 821 -13.31 10.63 -12.62
CA ILE A 821 -11.97 11.24 -12.79
C ILE A 821 -11.34 10.82 -14.12
N TRP A 822 -11.13 9.53 -14.35
CA TRP A 822 -10.29 9.08 -15.47
C TRP A 822 -11.01 9.09 -16.83
N GLY A 823 -12.33 8.89 -16.83
CA GLY A 823 -13.11 8.70 -18.06
C GLY A 823 -12.68 7.44 -18.83
N VAL A 824 -12.38 6.35 -18.12
CA VAL A 824 -11.97 5.07 -18.70
C VAL A 824 -13.13 4.10 -18.64
N SER A 825 -13.35 3.32 -19.71
CA SER A 825 -14.43 2.35 -19.82
C SER A 825 -13.89 0.92 -19.97
N PRO A 826 -14.64 -0.11 -19.53
CA PRO A 826 -14.22 -1.50 -19.68
C PRO A 826 -14.00 -1.89 -21.15
N VAL A 827 -13.01 -2.75 -21.39
CA VAL A 827 -12.69 -3.31 -22.70
C VAL A 827 -12.59 -4.83 -22.57
N HIS A 828 -13.62 -5.52 -23.08
CA HIS A 828 -13.69 -6.98 -23.01
C HIS A 828 -12.64 -7.64 -23.89
N VAL A 829 -11.87 -8.56 -23.29
CA VAL A 829 -10.84 -9.36 -23.97
C VAL A 829 -11.39 -10.75 -24.26
N ARG A 830 -11.14 -11.28 -25.46
CA ARG A 830 -11.50 -12.67 -25.84
C ARG A 830 -10.27 -13.39 -26.36
N LEU A 831 -10.02 -14.58 -25.83
CA LEU A 831 -8.97 -15.47 -26.34
C LEU A 831 -9.41 -16.13 -27.65
N GLY A 832 -8.55 -16.13 -28.67
CA GLY A 832 -8.78 -16.83 -29.94
C GLY A 832 -9.69 -16.15 -30.96
N ALA A 833 -10.09 -14.89 -30.75
CA ALA A 833 -10.73 -14.11 -31.81
C ALA A 833 -9.65 -13.60 -32.78
N ASP A 834 -9.69 -14.11 -34.02
CA ASP A 834 -8.88 -13.62 -35.14
C ASP A 834 -9.16 -12.11 -35.31
N PRO A 835 -8.16 -11.22 -35.10
CA PRO A 835 -8.34 -9.80 -35.32
C PRO A 835 -8.26 -9.56 -36.82
N GLY A 836 -9.43 -9.62 -37.47
CA GLY A 836 -9.58 -9.41 -38.92
C GLY A 836 -8.96 -8.12 -39.44
#